data_AF-A0A183KKH8-F1
#
_entry.id   AF-A0A183KKH8-F1
#
_cell.length_a   1.000
_cell.length_b   1.000
_cell.length_c   1.000
_cell.angle_alpha   90.00
_cell.angle_beta   90.00
_cell.angle_gamma   90.00
#
_symmetry.space_group_name_H-M   'P 1'
#
loop_
_entity.id
_entity.type
_entity.pdbx_description
1 polymer ?
#
loop_
_entity_poly.entity_id
_entity_poly.type
_entity_poly.pdbx_seq_one_letter_code
_entity_poly.pdbx_strand_id
1 'polypeptide(L)'
;MHGKIPTLKISLIQIFRAHLWQKIHESVVMDICQVFDQELDALEIETVQKETIHPRKSYKMNSSCADILLFASYKWPVSRPSLLADSKDLMDGTTTQKFWIDIQLRWGDYDSHDIERYARAKFLDYTTDNMSIYPSPTGVMIAIDLAYNLHSAYGNWFPGCKPLIQQAMVKIMKANPALYVLRERIRKALQLYSSEPTEPYLSSQNYNELFSNQIIWFVDDTNVYRVTIHKTFEGNLTTKPINGAIFIFNPRTGQLFLKIIHTSVWAGQKRLGQLAKWKTAEEVAALIRSLPVEEQPKQIIVTRKGMLDPLEVHLLDFPNIVIKGSELQLPFQACLKVEKFGDLILKASEPQMVLFNLYDDWLKSISSYTAFSRLILILRALHVNNDKAKIVLKPDKTTITEPHHIWPSLSSDDWIKVEYQLKDLILADYGKKNNVNVASLTQSEIRDIILGMEISAPSQQRQQIAEIEKQAKEQSQLTATTTRTVNKHGDEIISTTTSNYETLHFSSKTEWRVRAISATNLYLRTNNIYVSSDDIKENGYTYILPKNILKKFITISDLRTQIAGYLYGISPADNSQIKEIRCIVMPPQWGTHQTVHLPNGLPQDEYLKEMEPLGWIHTQPNELPQLSPQDITTHAKIFSDQDGEKTIVITCSFTPGSVSLCAHKLTPGGYEWGRQNTDKGNNPKGYMPSHYERVQMLLSDRFLGFFMVPPQTSWNYNFMGVRHDPNMKYELQPLKPKKFYHRIHRPSHFLNFTSIEENELTLTDRDNPLA
;
A
#
# COMPACT_ATOMS: atom_id res chain seq x y z
N MET A 1 -42.64 6.84 13.18
CA MET A 1 -42.52 5.73 14.15
C MET A 1 -43.56 5.93 15.24
N HIS A 2 -44.53 5.03 15.34
CA HIS A 2 -45.67 5.15 16.28
C HIS A 2 -45.33 4.79 17.74
N GLY A 3 -44.09 4.39 18.00
CA GLY A 3 -43.57 4.10 19.34
C GLY A 3 -42.04 4.07 19.37
N LYS A 4 -41.47 4.02 20.57
CA LYS A 4 -40.02 3.89 20.77
C LYS A 4 -39.62 2.41 20.67
N ILE A 5 -39.28 1.96 19.46
CA ILE A 5 -38.73 0.62 19.21
C ILE A 5 -37.26 0.78 18.81
N PRO A 6 -36.30 0.69 19.76
CA PRO A 6 -34.91 1.09 19.50
C PRO A 6 -34.23 0.27 18.41
N THR A 7 -34.50 -1.03 18.34
CA THR A 7 -33.93 -1.94 17.34
C THR A 7 -34.40 -1.60 15.93
N LEU A 8 -35.71 -1.41 15.75
CA LEU A 8 -36.28 -0.97 14.47
C LEU A 8 -35.75 0.39 14.03
N LYS A 9 -35.61 1.34 14.97
CA LYS A 9 -35.00 2.64 14.69
C LYS A 9 -33.58 2.50 14.15
N ILE A 10 -32.75 1.66 14.78
CA ILE A 10 -31.38 1.42 14.34
C ILE A 10 -31.36 0.80 12.93
N SER A 11 -32.18 -0.21 12.67
CA SER A 11 -32.25 -0.86 11.36
C SER A 11 -32.69 0.10 10.25
N LEU A 12 -33.72 0.91 10.48
CA LEU A 12 -34.18 1.91 9.50
C LEU A 12 -33.13 3.00 9.23
N ILE A 13 -32.42 3.46 10.27
CA ILE A 13 -31.29 4.40 10.11
C ILE A 13 -30.18 3.77 9.27
N GLN A 14 -29.89 2.48 9.46
CA GLN A 14 -28.89 1.77 8.67
C GLN A 14 -29.32 1.60 7.21
N ILE A 15 -30.59 1.28 6.95
CA ILE A 15 -31.14 1.16 5.59
C ILE A 15 -31.05 2.51 4.87
N PHE A 16 -31.48 3.60 5.49
CA PHE A 16 -31.51 4.93 4.87
C PHE A 16 -30.23 5.77 5.07
N ARG A 17 -29.13 5.16 5.52
CA ARG A 17 -27.84 5.86 5.74
C ARG A 17 -27.32 6.53 4.47
N ALA A 18 -26.47 7.56 4.64
CA ALA A 18 -25.89 8.36 3.55
C ALA A 18 -26.94 9.05 2.67
N HIS A 19 -27.97 9.62 3.32
CA HIS A 19 -29.02 10.42 2.69
C HIS A 19 -29.81 9.67 1.62
N LEU A 20 -29.98 8.34 1.73
CA LEU A 20 -30.59 7.52 0.68
C LEU A 20 -32.00 8.00 0.30
N TRP A 21 -32.80 8.47 1.27
CA TRP A 21 -34.14 9.02 1.00
C TRP A 21 -34.09 10.22 0.03
N GLN A 22 -33.20 11.17 0.27
CA GLN A 22 -33.02 12.34 -0.60
C GLN A 22 -32.54 11.90 -1.99
N LYS A 23 -31.61 10.93 -2.05
CA LYS A 23 -31.08 10.42 -3.31
C LYS A 23 -32.12 9.65 -4.14
N ILE A 24 -33.02 8.90 -3.49
CA ILE A 24 -34.13 8.24 -4.20
C ILE A 24 -35.04 9.29 -4.83
N HIS A 25 -35.42 10.33 -4.09
CA HIS A 25 -36.28 11.40 -4.61
C HIS A 25 -35.62 12.08 -5.81
N GLU A 26 -34.38 12.55 -5.63
CA GLU A 26 -33.60 13.21 -6.67
C GLU A 26 -33.41 12.33 -7.91
N SER A 27 -33.09 11.04 -7.72
CA SER A 27 -32.87 10.11 -8.83
C SER A 27 -34.15 9.86 -9.63
N VAL A 28 -35.31 9.71 -8.97
CA VAL A 28 -36.60 9.55 -9.66
C VAL A 28 -37.00 10.84 -10.38
N VAL A 29 -36.79 12.01 -9.78
CA VAL A 29 -37.02 13.31 -10.44
C VAL A 29 -36.21 13.41 -11.73
N MET A 30 -34.91 13.08 -11.66
CA MET A 30 -34.03 13.12 -12.84
C MET A 30 -34.45 12.14 -13.93
N ASP A 31 -34.82 10.91 -13.57
CA ASP A 31 -35.29 9.92 -14.55
C ASP A 31 -36.56 10.38 -15.25
N ILE A 32 -37.51 10.99 -14.51
CA ILE A 32 -38.73 11.53 -15.12
C ILE A 32 -38.42 12.72 -16.03
N CYS A 33 -37.52 13.63 -15.63
CA CYS A 33 -37.07 14.71 -16.51
C CYS A 33 -36.52 14.16 -17.84
N GLN A 34 -35.65 13.15 -17.80
CA GLN A 34 -35.08 12.54 -19.00
C GLN A 34 -36.13 11.88 -19.89
N VAL A 35 -37.17 11.27 -19.30
CA VAL A 35 -38.27 10.68 -20.06
C VAL A 35 -39.08 11.76 -20.80
N PHE A 36 -39.38 12.88 -20.14
CA PHE A 36 -40.10 13.98 -20.80
C PHE A 36 -39.25 14.71 -21.85
N ASP A 37 -37.93 14.81 -21.63
CA ASP A 37 -36.98 15.40 -22.59
C ASP A 37 -36.88 14.59 -23.90
N GLN A 38 -37.14 13.28 -23.85
CA GLN A 38 -37.19 12.43 -25.04
C GLN A 38 -38.51 12.57 -25.83
N GLU A 39 -39.56 13.11 -25.22
CA GLU A 39 -40.92 13.17 -25.76
C GLU A 39 -41.39 14.61 -25.99
N LEU A 40 -40.47 15.57 -26.16
CA LEU A 40 -40.78 16.99 -26.34
C LEU A 40 -41.72 17.24 -27.52
N ASP A 41 -41.37 16.70 -28.69
CA ASP A 41 -42.14 16.91 -29.93
C ASP A 41 -43.51 16.22 -29.88
N ALA A 42 -43.56 14.98 -29.38
CA ALA A 42 -44.78 14.17 -29.37
C ALA A 42 -45.84 14.72 -28.40
N LEU A 43 -45.41 15.36 -27.31
CA LEU A 43 -46.28 15.94 -26.30
C LEU A 43 -46.42 17.47 -26.42
N GLU A 44 -45.86 18.08 -27.46
CA GLU A 44 -45.91 19.53 -27.69
C GLU A 44 -45.33 20.36 -26.53
N ILE A 45 -44.26 19.86 -25.89
CA ILE A 45 -43.55 20.51 -24.78
C ILE A 45 -42.48 21.45 -25.33
N GLU A 46 -42.49 22.71 -24.90
CA GLU A 46 -41.46 23.70 -25.23
C GLU A 46 -40.17 23.44 -24.45
N THR A 47 -40.28 23.26 -23.14
CA THR A 47 -39.13 22.99 -22.27
C THR A 47 -39.53 22.21 -21.02
N VAL A 48 -38.65 21.32 -20.58
CA VAL A 48 -38.74 20.57 -19.32
C VAL A 48 -37.77 21.22 -18.33
N GLN A 49 -38.31 21.90 -17.33
CA GLN A 49 -37.50 22.54 -16.30
C GLN A 49 -37.55 21.73 -15.00
N LYS A 50 -36.39 21.26 -14.56
CA LYS A 50 -36.24 20.76 -13.18
C LYS A 50 -36.13 21.94 -12.22
N GLU A 51 -36.98 21.97 -11.21
CA GLU A 51 -36.96 23.02 -10.19
C GLU A 51 -35.80 22.86 -9.20
N THR A 52 -35.37 23.97 -8.61
CA THR A 52 -34.42 23.95 -7.50
C THR A 52 -35.09 23.45 -6.22
N ILE A 53 -34.92 22.15 -5.94
CA ILE A 53 -35.56 21.47 -4.82
C ILE A 53 -34.83 21.81 -3.51
N HIS A 54 -35.59 22.22 -2.48
CA HIS A 54 -35.04 22.43 -1.15
C HIS A 54 -34.50 21.09 -0.57
N PRO A 55 -33.30 21.04 0.06
CA PRO A 55 -32.64 19.79 0.46
C PRO A 55 -33.45 18.86 1.39
N ARG A 56 -34.48 19.41 2.05
CA ARG A 56 -35.36 18.68 2.99
C ARG A 56 -36.77 18.40 2.44
N LYS A 57 -37.08 18.81 1.20
CA LYS A 57 -38.42 18.68 0.61
C LYS A 57 -38.86 17.23 0.54
N SER A 58 -37.96 16.33 0.13
CA SER A 58 -38.24 14.90 -0.05
C SER A 58 -38.85 14.19 1.16
N TYR A 59 -38.59 14.67 2.38
CA TYR A 59 -39.15 14.12 3.64
C TYR A 59 -39.97 15.15 4.44
N LYS A 60 -40.41 16.24 3.80
CA LYS A 60 -41.37 17.19 4.38
C LYS A 60 -42.79 16.71 4.08
N MET A 61 -43.45 16.14 5.07
CA MET A 61 -44.75 15.45 4.90
C MET A 61 -45.98 16.35 5.10
N ASN A 62 -45.76 17.65 5.34
CA ASN A 62 -46.81 18.62 5.69
C ASN A 62 -47.08 19.64 4.58
N SER A 63 -46.14 19.87 3.67
CA SER A 63 -46.26 20.78 2.53
C SER A 63 -45.21 20.42 1.49
N SER A 64 -45.46 20.81 0.24
CA SER A 64 -44.61 20.47 -0.89
C SER A 64 -44.46 21.63 -1.88
N CYS A 65 -43.66 21.41 -2.91
CA CYS A 65 -43.48 22.28 -4.08
C CYS A 65 -43.32 21.39 -5.32
N ALA A 66 -43.46 21.98 -6.50
CA ALA A 66 -43.17 21.29 -7.76
C ALA A 66 -41.70 20.85 -7.83
N ASP A 67 -41.45 19.66 -8.38
CA ASP A 67 -40.10 19.17 -8.68
C ASP A 67 -39.73 19.41 -10.15
N ILE A 68 -40.71 19.29 -11.05
CA ILE A 68 -40.56 19.46 -12.49
C ILE A 68 -41.68 20.37 -12.97
N LEU A 69 -41.36 21.26 -13.90
CA LEU A 69 -42.30 22.13 -14.57
C LEU A 69 -42.16 21.98 -16.09
N LEU A 70 -43.28 21.67 -16.74
CA LEU A 70 -43.40 21.55 -18.19
C LEU A 70 -44.06 22.80 -18.74
N PHE A 71 -43.51 23.33 -19.82
CA PHE A 71 -44.10 24.45 -20.56
C PHE A 71 -44.67 23.94 -21.88
N ALA A 72 -45.92 24.30 -22.18
CA ALA A 72 -46.56 23.94 -23.44
C ALA A 72 -46.06 24.86 -24.56
N SER A 73 -45.79 24.31 -25.73
CA SER A 73 -45.49 25.09 -26.95
C SER A 73 -46.64 26.03 -27.35
N TYR A 74 -47.89 25.64 -27.05
CA TYR A 74 -49.07 26.47 -27.27
C TYR A 74 -50.02 26.45 -26.06
N LYS A 75 -50.91 25.45 -25.99
CA LYS A 75 -51.88 25.23 -24.90
C LYS A 75 -52.29 23.76 -24.87
N TRP A 76 -52.23 23.13 -23.71
CA TRP A 76 -52.79 21.80 -23.51
C TRP A 76 -54.23 21.86 -23.04
N PRO A 77 -55.15 21.07 -23.63
CA PRO A 77 -56.42 20.75 -22.97
C PRO A 77 -56.15 19.79 -21.81
N VAL A 78 -56.74 20.08 -20.64
CA VAL A 78 -56.45 19.36 -19.40
C VAL A 78 -57.72 18.74 -18.82
N SER A 79 -57.59 17.51 -18.32
CA SER A 79 -58.67 16.77 -17.67
C SER A 79 -58.95 17.25 -16.26
N ARG A 80 -60.10 16.84 -15.70
CA ARG A 80 -60.26 16.84 -14.23
C ARG A 80 -59.23 15.91 -13.57
N PRO A 81 -58.89 16.16 -12.28
CA PRO A 81 -57.98 15.28 -11.57
C PRO A 81 -58.49 13.84 -11.47
N SER A 82 -57.71 12.88 -11.95
CA SER A 82 -58.03 11.45 -11.92
C SER A 82 -56.81 10.63 -11.48
N LEU A 83 -57.03 9.34 -11.18
CA LEU A 83 -55.94 8.41 -10.89
C LEU A 83 -55.20 8.02 -12.18
N LEU A 84 -53.97 7.54 -11.99
CA LEU A 84 -53.11 7.00 -13.06
C LEU A 84 -53.75 5.80 -13.76
N ALA A 85 -54.46 4.95 -13.03
CA ALA A 85 -55.10 3.74 -13.56
C ALA A 85 -56.46 3.99 -14.21
N ASP A 86 -57.03 5.19 -14.07
CA ASP A 86 -58.32 5.54 -14.67
C ASP A 86 -58.19 5.64 -16.19
N SER A 87 -59.09 4.95 -16.90
CA SER A 87 -59.06 4.83 -18.37
C SER A 87 -59.89 5.89 -19.11
N LYS A 88 -60.79 6.59 -18.41
CA LYS A 88 -61.67 7.62 -19.00
C LYS A 88 -61.37 8.99 -18.42
N ASP A 89 -60.64 9.80 -19.18
CA ASP A 89 -60.40 11.20 -18.87
C ASP A 89 -61.44 12.09 -19.55
N LEU A 90 -62.17 12.86 -18.75
CA LEU A 90 -63.06 13.90 -19.24
C LEU A 90 -62.29 15.21 -19.35
N MET A 91 -62.09 15.66 -20.59
CA MET A 91 -61.48 16.95 -20.91
C MET A 91 -62.56 18.03 -20.89
N ASP A 92 -62.52 18.90 -19.89
CA ASP A 92 -63.58 19.88 -19.61
C ASP A 92 -63.42 21.22 -20.35
N GLY A 93 -62.49 21.31 -21.31
CA GLY A 93 -62.18 22.54 -22.04
C GLY A 93 -61.27 23.52 -21.29
N THR A 94 -60.86 23.21 -20.06
CA THR A 94 -59.80 23.95 -19.35
C THR A 94 -58.48 23.78 -20.07
N THR A 95 -57.77 24.87 -20.34
CA THR A 95 -56.46 24.85 -20.99
C THR A 95 -55.36 25.39 -20.06
N THR A 96 -54.15 24.86 -20.18
CA THR A 96 -52.98 25.33 -19.43
C THR A 96 -51.76 25.49 -20.33
N GLN A 97 -50.82 26.31 -19.88
CA GLN A 97 -49.50 26.47 -20.50
C GLN A 97 -48.37 25.95 -19.60
N LYS A 98 -48.66 25.73 -18.31
CA LYS A 98 -47.68 25.26 -17.32
C LYS A 98 -48.25 24.05 -16.60
N PHE A 99 -47.49 22.97 -16.56
CA PHE A 99 -47.88 21.73 -15.91
C PHE A 99 -46.79 21.27 -14.95
N TRP A 100 -47.11 21.13 -13.67
CA TRP A 100 -46.12 20.71 -12.67
C TRP A 100 -46.22 19.22 -12.34
N ILE A 101 -45.09 18.65 -11.94
CA ILE A 101 -45.00 17.29 -11.40
C ILE A 101 -44.37 17.35 -10.01
N ASP A 102 -45.01 16.70 -9.05
CA ASP A 102 -44.52 16.57 -7.67
C ASP A 102 -44.37 15.09 -7.32
N ILE A 103 -43.16 14.67 -6.96
CA ILE A 103 -42.86 13.31 -6.53
C ILE A 103 -42.82 13.25 -5.00
N GLN A 104 -43.67 12.39 -4.45
CA GLN A 104 -43.81 12.12 -3.02
C GLN A 104 -43.32 10.72 -2.69
N LEU A 105 -42.39 10.63 -1.73
CA LEU A 105 -41.93 9.37 -1.18
C LEU A 105 -42.66 9.06 0.12
N ARG A 106 -42.96 7.78 0.34
CA ARG A 106 -43.67 7.29 1.51
C ARG A 106 -43.02 6.01 2.02
N TRP A 107 -43.10 5.81 3.33
CA TRP A 107 -42.80 4.52 3.96
C TRP A 107 -44.07 4.04 4.66
N GLY A 108 -44.85 3.19 3.97
CA GLY A 108 -46.12 2.68 4.49
C GLY A 108 -45.95 1.71 5.65
N ASP A 109 -47.06 1.47 6.34
CA ASP A 109 -47.20 0.42 7.33
C ASP A 109 -48.38 -0.50 6.97
N TYR A 110 -48.62 -1.51 7.79
CA TYR A 110 -49.67 -2.49 7.54
C TYR A 110 -51.07 -1.85 7.47
N ASP A 111 -51.35 -0.87 8.34
CA ASP A 111 -52.65 -0.22 8.44
C ASP A 111 -52.90 0.76 7.28
N SER A 112 -51.83 1.34 6.74
CA SER A 112 -51.87 2.32 5.68
C SER A 112 -50.77 2.06 4.66
N HIS A 113 -51.10 1.38 3.57
CA HIS A 113 -50.22 1.13 2.41
C HIS A 113 -50.90 1.33 1.06
N ASP A 114 -52.15 1.80 1.04
CA ASP A 114 -52.85 2.17 -0.19
C ASP A 114 -52.28 3.49 -0.73
N ILE A 115 -51.48 3.38 -1.79
CA ILE A 115 -50.77 4.49 -2.40
C ILE A 115 -51.67 5.38 -3.27
N GLU A 116 -52.78 4.85 -3.80
CA GLU A 116 -53.73 5.63 -4.62
C GLU A 116 -54.49 6.63 -3.75
N ARG A 117 -55.00 6.13 -2.62
CA ARG A 117 -55.67 6.97 -1.62
C ARG A 117 -54.73 8.03 -1.06
N TYR A 118 -53.47 7.67 -0.82
CA TYR A 118 -52.46 8.62 -0.36
C TYR A 118 -52.15 9.71 -1.39
N ALA A 119 -51.91 9.35 -2.64
CA ALA A 119 -51.63 10.31 -3.73
C ALA A 119 -52.78 11.31 -3.89
N ARG A 120 -54.02 10.81 -3.91
CA ARG A 120 -55.22 11.65 -4.00
C ARG A 120 -55.37 12.59 -2.80
N ALA A 121 -55.25 12.06 -1.59
CA ALA A 121 -55.38 12.85 -0.37
C ALA A 121 -54.33 13.98 -0.34
N LYS A 122 -53.07 13.65 -0.60
CA LYS A 122 -51.98 14.65 -0.59
C LYS A 122 -52.08 15.67 -1.71
N PHE A 123 -52.52 15.26 -2.90
CA PHE A 123 -52.77 16.21 -3.98
C PHE A 123 -53.85 17.23 -3.58
N LEU A 124 -54.99 16.76 -3.05
CA LEU A 124 -56.08 17.65 -2.64
C LEU A 124 -55.66 18.53 -1.44
N ASP A 125 -54.96 17.97 -0.46
CA ASP A 125 -54.46 18.73 0.69
C ASP A 125 -53.50 19.83 0.24
N TYR A 126 -52.49 19.51 -0.58
CA TYR A 126 -51.45 20.49 -0.95
C TYR A 126 -51.90 21.50 -2.01
N THR A 127 -52.87 21.16 -2.85
CA THR A 127 -53.40 22.13 -3.84
C THR A 127 -54.44 23.08 -3.25
N THR A 128 -55.05 22.72 -2.11
CA THR A 128 -56.01 23.59 -1.40
C THR A 128 -55.39 24.35 -0.23
N ASP A 129 -54.28 23.87 0.33
CA ASP A 129 -53.55 24.52 1.40
C ASP A 129 -52.67 25.68 0.91
N ASN A 130 -52.69 26.80 1.62
CA ASN A 130 -51.91 28.01 1.31
C ASN A 130 -50.43 27.88 1.68
N MET A 131 -50.01 26.84 2.42
CA MET A 131 -48.58 26.61 2.73
C MET A 131 -47.79 26.01 1.57
N SER A 132 -48.45 25.29 0.66
CA SER A 132 -47.81 24.68 -0.51
C SER A 132 -48.02 25.59 -1.71
N ILE A 133 -46.96 25.86 -2.46
CA ILE A 133 -47.01 26.78 -3.59
C ILE A 133 -46.65 26.00 -4.85
N TYR A 134 -47.61 25.92 -5.78
CA TYR A 134 -47.41 25.36 -7.11
C TYR A 134 -47.48 26.46 -8.17
N PRO A 135 -46.64 26.39 -9.23
CA PRO A 135 -46.58 27.46 -10.25
C PRO A 135 -47.81 27.57 -11.15
N SER A 136 -48.69 26.56 -11.16
CA SER A 136 -49.96 26.56 -11.88
C SER A 136 -50.98 25.68 -11.15
N PRO A 137 -52.29 25.84 -11.41
CA PRO A 137 -53.33 25.01 -10.79
C PRO A 137 -53.40 23.59 -11.37
N THR A 138 -52.70 23.32 -12.49
CA THR A 138 -52.73 22.04 -13.20
C THR A 138 -51.42 21.30 -13.04
N GLY A 139 -51.48 20.07 -12.54
CA GLY A 139 -50.31 19.21 -12.42
C GLY A 139 -50.65 17.83 -11.91
N VAL A 140 -49.62 17.02 -11.66
CA VAL A 140 -49.75 15.65 -11.20
C VAL A 140 -48.84 15.37 -10.02
N MET A 141 -49.37 14.65 -9.03
CA MET A 141 -48.59 14.13 -7.92
C MET A 141 -48.35 12.64 -8.10
N ILE A 142 -47.09 12.24 -8.10
CA ILE A 142 -46.66 10.84 -8.18
C ILE A 142 -46.23 10.40 -6.78
N ALA A 143 -46.86 9.36 -6.24
CA ALA A 143 -46.55 8.82 -4.93
C ALA A 143 -45.90 7.43 -5.04
N ILE A 144 -44.81 7.22 -4.29
CA ILE A 144 -44.08 5.95 -4.24
C ILE A 144 -44.00 5.46 -2.79
N ASP A 145 -44.53 4.26 -2.53
CA ASP A 145 -44.33 3.56 -1.27
C ASP A 145 -43.07 2.71 -1.32
N LEU A 146 -42.05 3.13 -0.58
CA LEU A 146 -40.74 2.49 -0.52
C LEU A 146 -40.75 1.19 0.31
N ALA A 147 -41.72 1.01 1.22
CA ALA A 147 -41.81 -0.19 2.04
C ALA A 147 -42.48 -1.34 1.25
N TYR A 148 -43.56 -1.01 0.53
CA TYR A 148 -44.36 -1.99 -0.23
C TYR A 148 -44.00 -2.04 -1.71
N ASN A 149 -43.10 -1.17 -2.19
CA ASN A 149 -42.69 -1.07 -3.59
C ASN A 149 -43.88 -0.80 -4.54
N LEU A 150 -44.84 0.01 -4.08
CA LEU A 150 -46.03 0.41 -4.82
C LEU A 150 -45.88 1.84 -5.33
N HIS A 151 -46.56 2.18 -6.42
CA HIS A 151 -46.63 3.54 -6.93
C HIS A 151 -48.01 3.84 -7.49
N SER A 152 -48.41 5.11 -7.45
CA SER A 152 -49.57 5.62 -8.18
C SER A 152 -49.39 7.11 -8.41
N ALA A 153 -50.26 7.70 -9.21
CA ALA A 153 -50.30 9.14 -9.40
C ALA A 153 -51.76 9.65 -9.41
N TYR A 154 -51.94 10.87 -8.94
CA TYR A 154 -53.22 11.56 -8.97
C TYR A 154 -53.01 13.01 -9.37
N GLY A 155 -53.86 13.50 -10.27
CA GLY A 155 -53.82 14.88 -10.71
C GLY A 155 -54.43 15.03 -12.08
N ASN A 156 -54.15 16.17 -12.69
CA ASN A 156 -54.63 16.51 -14.01
C ASN A 156 -53.84 15.78 -15.11
N TRP A 157 -54.46 15.57 -16.27
CA TRP A 157 -53.83 14.92 -17.40
C TRP A 157 -54.04 15.73 -18.69
N PHE A 158 -52.98 15.92 -19.46
CA PHE A 158 -53.06 16.36 -20.85
C PHE A 158 -52.86 15.15 -21.79
N PRO A 159 -53.29 15.22 -23.06
CA PRO A 159 -53.18 14.11 -24.00
C PRO A 159 -51.75 13.54 -24.08
N GLY A 160 -51.62 12.21 -24.02
CA GLY A 160 -50.33 11.51 -24.08
C GLY A 160 -49.54 11.43 -22.76
N CYS A 161 -49.78 12.32 -21.80
CA CYS A 161 -49.05 12.34 -20.52
C CYS A 161 -49.30 11.08 -19.67
N LYS A 162 -50.56 10.65 -19.53
CA LYS A 162 -50.92 9.50 -18.68
C LYS A 162 -50.26 8.19 -19.15
N PRO A 163 -50.36 7.78 -20.44
CA PRO A 163 -49.66 6.60 -20.93
C PRO A 163 -48.14 6.68 -20.78
N LEU A 164 -47.53 7.86 -20.96
CA LEU A 164 -46.09 8.06 -20.78
C LEU A 164 -45.69 7.79 -19.33
N ILE A 165 -46.37 8.41 -18.36
CA ILE A 165 -46.08 8.20 -16.93
C ILE A 165 -46.30 6.73 -16.53
N GLN A 166 -47.32 6.06 -17.05
CA GLN A 166 -47.53 4.62 -16.80
C GLN A 166 -46.32 3.78 -17.25
N GLN A 167 -45.83 3.99 -18.48
CA GLN A 167 -44.67 3.24 -18.99
C GLN A 167 -43.37 3.61 -18.26
N ALA A 168 -43.19 4.90 -18.00
CA ALA A 168 -42.02 5.44 -17.30
C ALA A 168 -41.91 4.86 -15.89
N MET A 169 -42.98 4.92 -15.10
CA MET A 169 -42.97 4.45 -13.71
C MET A 169 -42.74 2.95 -13.59
N VAL A 170 -43.28 2.14 -14.51
CA VAL A 170 -42.96 0.69 -14.56
C VAL A 170 -41.46 0.46 -14.74
N LYS A 171 -40.83 1.22 -15.65
CA LYS A 171 -39.39 1.10 -15.93
C LYS A 171 -38.54 1.65 -14.78
N ILE A 172 -38.87 2.82 -14.23
CA ILE A 172 -38.17 3.46 -13.11
C ILE A 172 -38.24 2.56 -11.87
N MET A 173 -39.43 2.07 -11.51
CA MET A 173 -39.57 1.16 -10.37
C MET A 173 -38.73 -0.11 -10.56
N LYS A 174 -38.56 -0.63 -11.77
CA LYS A 174 -37.74 -1.81 -12.01
C LYS A 174 -36.23 -1.53 -12.01
N ALA A 175 -35.79 -0.47 -12.68
CA ALA A 175 -34.39 -0.28 -13.07
C ALA A 175 -33.65 0.88 -12.35
N ASN A 176 -34.34 1.69 -11.55
CA ASN A 176 -33.71 2.84 -10.89
C ASN A 176 -32.62 2.38 -9.89
N PRO A 177 -31.37 2.90 -10.00
CA PRO A 177 -30.26 2.49 -9.13
C PRO A 177 -30.47 2.80 -7.65
N ALA A 178 -31.10 3.93 -7.32
CA ALA A 178 -31.33 4.31 -5.92
C ALA A 178 -32.36 3.39 -5.24
N LEU A 179 -33.42 3.01 -5.96
CA LEU A 179 -34.39 2.01 -5.52
C LEU A 179 -33.76 0.61 -5.41
N TYR A 180 -32.85 0.25 -6.32
CA TYR A 180 -32.09 -0.99 -6.22
C TYR A 180 -31.24 -1.04 -4.94
N VAL A 181 -30.48 0.03 -4.64
CA VAL A 181 -29.70 0.13 -3.39
C VAL A 181 -30.59 0.01 -2.16
N LEU A 182 -31.80 0.58 -2.16
CA LEU A 182 -32.76 0.41 -1.07
C LEU A 182 -33.15 -1.06 -0.89
N ARG A 183 -33.53 -1.75 -1.97
CA ARG A 183 -33.93 -3.17 -1.94
C ARG A 183 -32.79 -4.06 -1.45
N GLU A 184 -31.58 -3.84 -1.94
CA GLU A 184 -30.39 -4.58 -1.53
C GLU A 184 -30.08 -4.38 -0.04
N ARG A 185 -30.21 -3.15 0.48
CA ARG A 185 -30.03 -2.90 1.91
C ARG A 185 -31.10 -3.57 2.76
N ILE A 186 -32.35 -3.58 2.30
CA ILE A 186 -33.45 -4.30 2.97
C ILE A 186 -33.17 -5.81 2.96
N ARG A 187 -32.79 -6.40 1.81
CA ARG A 187 -32.41 -7.82 1.69
C ARG A 187 -31.25 -8.18 2.63
N LYS A 188 -30.17 -7.39 2.63
CA LYS A 188 -29.03 -7.57 3.53
C LYS A 188 -29.43 -7.46 5.01
N ALA A 189 -30.28 -6.50 5.37
CA ALA A 189 -30.77 -6.34 6.75
C ALA A 189 -31.67 -7.50 7.20
N LEU A 190 -32.46 -8.06 6.27
CA LEU A 190 -33.30 -9.23 6.48
C LEU A 190 -32.56 -10.56 6.29
N GLN A 191 -31.28 -10.52 5.89
CA GLN A 191 -30.44 -11.69 5.60
C GLN A 191 -31.02 -12.60 4.50
N LEU A 192 -31.68 -11.99 3.51
CA LEU A 192 -32.21 -12.69 2.35
C LEU A 192 -31.14 -12.68 1.24
N TYR A 193 -30.83 -13.85 0.72
CA TYR A 193 -29.89 -14.03 -0.39
C TYR A 193 -30.64 -14.64 -1.58
N SER A 194 -30.58 -13.98 -2.74
CA SER A 194 -31.11 -14.48 -4.01
C SER A 194 -29.99 -14.66 -5.01
N SER A 195 -30.01 -15.73 -5.78
CA SER A 195 -29.08 -15.97 -6.90
C SER A 195 -29.49 -15.14 -8.13
N GLU A 196 -29.52 -13.81 -8.00
CA GLU A 196 -29.69 -12.95 -9.16
C GLU A 196 -28.41 -12.99 -10.02
N PRO A 197 -28.51 -12.91 -11.36
CA PRO A 197 -27.36 -12.85 -12.24
C PRO A 197 -26.61 -11.53 -12.00
N THR A 198 -25.60 -11.58 -11.14
CA THR A 198 -24.68 -10.45 -10.92
C THR A 198 -23.66 -10.41 -12.05
N GLU A 199 -23.17 -9.22 -12.38
CA GLU A 199 -22.04 -9.12 -13.29
C GLU A 199 -20.84 -9.93 -12.75
N PRO A 200 -20.18 -10.72 -13.60
CA PRO A 200 -19.06 -11.53 -13.16
C PRO A 200 -17.93 -10.63 -12.67
N TYR A 201 -17.34 -10.99 -11.54
CA TYR A 201 -16.17 -10.29 -11.01
C TYR A 201 -14.99 -10.40 -11.98
N LEU A 202 -14.04 -9.48 -11.87
CA LEU A 202 -12.78 -9.61 -12.58
C LEU A 202 -12.03 -10.85 -12.04
N SER A 203 -11.75 -11.78 -12.93
CA SER A 203 -11.05 -13.04 -12.70
C SER A 203 -9.98 -13.25 -13.78
N SER A 204 -9.23 -14.36 -13.70
CA SER A 204 -8.23 -14.70 -14.74
C SER A 204 -8.85 -15.04 -16.10
N GLN A 205 -10.16 -15.34 -16.14
CA GLN A 205 -10.87 -15.73 -17.37
C GLN A 205 -11.31 -14.52 -18.21
N ASN A 206 -11.77 -13.44 -17.57
CA ASN A 206 -12.22 -12.21 -18.23
C ASN A 206 -11.19 -11.07 -18.16
N TYR A 207 -9.97 -11.35 -17.74
CA TYR A 207 -8.86 -10.41 -17.61
C TYR A 207 -8.59 -9.56 -18.87
N ASN A 208 -8.87 -10.11 -20.05
CA ASN A 208 -8.67 -9.42 -21.32
C ASN A 208 -9.65 -8.24 -21.55
N GLU A 209 -10.79 -8.19 -20.85
CA GLU A 209 -11.77 -7.10 -20.95
C GLU A 209 -11.19 -5.73 -20.55
N LEU A 210 -10.15 -5.74 -19.70
CA LEU A 210 -9.43 -4.56 -19.22
C LEU A 210 -8.83 -3.70 -20.34
N PHE A 211 -8.56 -4.31 -21.50
CA PHE A 211 -7.87 -3.67 -22.63
C PHE A 211 -8.79 -3.34 -23.79
N SER A 212 -10.11 -3.35 -23.55
CA SER A 212 -11.11 -2.91 -24.53
C SER A 212 -11.05 -1.39 -24.79
N ASN A 213 -11.84 -0.92 -25.76
CA ASN A 213 -11.96 0.51 -26.04
C ASN A 213 -12.70 1.29 -24.92
N GLN A 214 -13.29 0.61 -23.94
CA GLN A 214 -13.91 1.26 -22.79
C GLN A 214 -12.87 1.84 -21.83
N ILE A 215 -13.18 2.97 -21.22
CA ILE A 215 -12.35 3.55 -20.15
C ILE A 215 -12.69 2.79 -18.86
N ILE A 216 -11.71 2.08 -18.32
CA ILE A 216 -11.83 1.25 -17.12
C ILE A 216 -10.87 1.80 -16.06
N TRP A 217 -11.35 1.97 -14.83
CA TRP A 217 -10.50 2.36 -13.71
C TRP A 217 -10.45 1.29 -12.62
N PHE A 218 -9.26 1.01 -12.12
CA PHE A 218 -9.06 0.34 -10.84
C PHE A 218 -9.10 1.36 -9.71
N VAL A 219 -9.79 1.04 -8.62
CA VAL A 219 -9.77 1.81 -7.38
C VAL A 219 -9.25 0.91 -6.25
N ASP A 220 -8.11 1.30 -5.66
CA ASP A 220 -7.54 0.63 -4.49
C ASP A 220 -7.56 1.56 -3.26
N ASP A 221 -8.24 1.12 -2.20
CA ASP A 221 -8.39 1.85 -0.94
C ASP A 221 -7.39 1.39 0.14
N THR A 222 -6.50 0.45 -0.17
CA THR A 222 -5.62 -0.22 0.80
C THR A 222 -4.74 0.75 1.58
N ASN A 223 -4.23 1.80 0.92
CA ASN A 223 -3.32 2.78 1.51
C ASN A 223 -3.98 4.12 1.86
N VAL A 224 -5.30 4.18 1.94
CA VAL A 224 -6.03 5.43 2.26
C VAL A 224 -5.89 5.77 3.74
N TYR A 225 -6.15 4.81 4.63
CA TYR A 225 -5.99 4.99 6.07
C TYR A 225 -4.82 4.15 6.57
N ARG A 226 -3.69 4.83 6.83
CA ARG A 226 -2.44 4.21 7.27
C ARG A 226 -2.12 4.68 8.68
N VAL A 227 -1.55 3.79 9.48
CA VAL A 227 -1.18 4.07 10.87
C VAL A 227 0.22 3.59 11.18
N THR A 228 0.93 4.34 12.03
CA THR A 228 2.11 3.86 12.73
C THR A 228 1.69 3.35 14.10
N ILE A 229 2.08 2.12 14.42
CA ILE A 229 1.75 1.47 15.67
C ILE A 229 2.88 1.75 16.67
N HIS A 230 2.52 2.24 17.84
CA HIS A 230 3.42 2.48 18.96
C HIS A 230 2.92 1.69 20.17
N LYS A 231 3.73 0.76 20.66
CA LYS A 231 3.47 0.08 21.93
C LYS A 231 3.83 1.03 23.06
N THR A 232 2.87 1.32 23.95
CA THR A 232 3.10 2.12 25.15
C THR A 232 3.86 1.30 26.19
N PHE A 233 4.36 1.99 27.22
CA PHE A 233 5.07 1.37 28.34
C PHE A 233 4.24 0.29 29.04
N GLU A 234 2.93 0.49 29.16
CA GLU A 234 1.96 -0.44 29.75
C GLU A 234 1.63 -1.66 28.86
N GLY A 235 2.22 -1.72 27.67
CA GLY A 235 1.97 -2.78 26.69
C GLY A 235 0.80 -2.51 25.75
N ASN A 236 0.08 -1.39 25.91
CA ASN A 236 -1.04 -1.02 25.03
C ASN A 236 -0.56 -0.61 23.63
N LEU A 237 -1.25 -1.07 22.59
CA LEU A 237 -0.95 -0.67 21.21
C LEU A 237 -1.72 0.62 20.87
N THR A 238 -1.01 1.72 20.76
CA THR A 238 -1.56 3.00 20.27
C THR A 238 -1.26 3.18 18.80
N THR A 239 -2.19 3.77 18.05
CA THR A 239 -2.02 4.01 16.60
C THR A 239 -2.03 5.51 16.32
N LYS A 240 -1.10 5.98 15.50
CA LYS A 240 -1.08 7.35 14.99
C LYS A 240 -1.30 7.33 13.47
N PRO A 241 -2.28 8.09 12.95
CA PRO A 241 -2.51 8.13 11.51
C PRO A 241 -1.36 8.85 10.81
N ILE A 242 -1.02 8.38 9.61
CA ILE A 242 -0.09 9.04 8.69
C ILE A 242 -0.80 9.35 7.37
N ASN A 243 -0.16 10.14 6.50
CA ASN A 243 -0.70 10.42 5.18
C ASN A 243 -0.93 9.13 4.39
N GLY A 244 -2.09 9.06 3.74
CA GLY A 244 -2.49 7.99 2.85
C GLY A 244 -2.67 8.48 1.42
N ALA A 245 -3.04 7.57 0.53
CA ALA A 245 -3.42 7.91 -0.82
C ALA A 245 -4.48 6.96 -1.36
N ILE A 246 -5.39 7.51 -2.17
CA ILE A 246 -6.30 6.75 -3.02
C ILE A 246 -5.56 6.51 -4.34
N PHE A 247 -5.59 5.27 -4.80
CA PHE A 247 -4.97 4.86 -6.05
C PHE A 247 -6.07 4.58 -7.08
N ILE A 248 -6.16 5.42 -8.11
CA ILE A 248 -7.12 5.27 -9.21
C ILE A 248 -6.32 5.10 -10.50
N PHE A 249 -6.46 3.98 -11.19
CA PHE A 249 -5.55 3.59 -12.26
C PHE A 249 -6.26 3.08 -13.51
N ASN A 250 -5.88 3.59 -14.67
CA ASN A 250 -6.34 3.13 -15.98
C ASN A 250 -5.36 2.08 -16.55
N PRO A 251 -5.74 0.79 -16.64
CA PRO A 251 -4.85 -0.29 -17.10
C PRO A 251 -4.56 -0.25 -18.60
N ARG A 252 -5.31 0.52 -19.39
CA ARG A 252 -5.04 0.65 -20.83
C ARG A 252 -3.98 1.71 -21.11
N THR A 253 -4.11 2.87 -20.48
CA THR A 253 -3.26 4.04 -20.74
C THR A 253 -2.06 4.12 -19.79
N GLY A 254 -2.12 3.46 -18.63
CA GLY A 254 -1.12 3.60 -17.58
C GLY A 254 -1.34 4.82 -16.68
N GLN A 255 -2.38 5.62 -16.93
CA GLN A 255 -2.65 6.83 -16.17
C GLN A 255 -3.06 6.50 -14.73
N LEU A 256 -2.37 7.12 -13.78
CA LEU A 256 -2.62 7.03 -12.34
C LEU A 256 -3.06 8.39 -11.83
N PHE A 257 -4.25 8.45 -11.25
CA PHE A 257 -4.72 9.55 -10.42
C PHE A 257 -4.45 9.17 -8.95
N LEU A 258 -3.41 9.77 -8.37
CA LEU A 258 -3.00 9.55 -7.00
C LEU A 258 -3.52 10.70 -6.13
N LYS A 259 -4.63 10.46 -5.41
CA LYS A 259 -5.17 11.46 -4.47
C LYS A 259 -4.54 11.26 -3.10
N ILE A 260 -3.75 12.23 -2.66
CA ILE A 260 -3.14 12.22 -1.32
C ILE A 260 -4.19 12.62 -0.29
N ILE A 261 -4.32 11.82 0.76
CA ILE A 261 -5.20 12.06 1.90
C ILE A 261 -4.33 12.43 3.10
N HIS A 262 -4.40 13.71 3.47
CA HIS A 262 -3.63 14.26 4.59
C HIS A 262 -4.24 13.85 5.94
N THR A 263 -3.40 13.78 6.98
CA THR A 263 -3.82 13.40 8.35
C THR A 263 -4.93 14.27 8.94
N SER A 264 -5.08 15.53 8.47
CA SER A 264 -6.14 16.44 8.91
C SER A 264 -7.55 15.91 8.65
N VAL A 265 -7.74 15.05 7.64
CA VAL A 265 -9.05 14.42 7.33
C VAL A 265 -9.51 13.50 8.46
N TRP A 266 -8.59 12.96 9.25
CA TRP A 266 -8.88 12.04 10.35
C TRP A 266 -9.09 12.77 11.69
N ALA A 267 -8.78 14.07 11.76
CA ALA A 267 -8.83 14.83 13.00
C ALA A 267 -10.27 14.94 13.55
N GLY A 268 -10.45 14.60 14.83
CA GLY A 268 -11.76 14.64 15.49
C GLY A 268 -12.75 13.55 15.06
N GLN A 269 -12.36 12.64 14.17
CA GLN A 269 -13.24 11.59 13.65
C GLN A 269 -13.07 10.27 14.41
N LYS A 270 -14.14 9.46 14.44
CA LYS A 270 -14.14 8.10 15.00
C LYS A 270 -14.48 7.08 13.92
N ARG A 271 -14.18 5.79 14.16
CA ARG A 271 -14.42 4.68 13.20
C ARG A 271 -13.75 4.93 11.83
N LEU A 272 -12.48 5.31 11.87
CA LEU A 272 -11.69 5.75 10.72
C LEU A 272 -11.63 4.72 9.59
N GLY A 273 -11.66 3.41 9.90
CA GLY A 273 -11.68 2.37 8.87
C GLY A 273 -12.95 2.36 7.99
N GLN A 274 -14.10 2.79 8.53
CA GLN A 274 -15.31 2.97 7.73
C GLN A 274 -15.23 4.31 6.98
N LEU A 275 -14.83 5.38 7.68
CA LEU A 275 -14.71 6.72 7.08
C LEU A 275 -13.78 6.73 5.86
N ALA A 276 -12.67 5.98 5.91
CA ALA A 276 -11.74 5.84 4.79
C ALA A 276 -12.43 5.42 3.50
N LYS A 277 -13.29 4.39 3.56
CA LYS A 277 -14.03 3.87 2.39
C LYS A 277 -15.00 4.89 1.80
N TRP A 278 -15.73 5.60 2.67
CA TRP A 278 -16.66 6.65 2.26
C TRP A 278 -15.93 7.84 1.65
N LYS A 279 -14.80 8.28 2.24
CA LYS A 279 -13.97 9.34 1.66
C LYS A 279 -13.33 8.94 0.35
N THR A 280 -12.92 7.68 0.20
CA THR A 280 -12.48 7.16 -1.10
C THR A 280 -13.58 7.28 -2.16
N ALA A 281 -14.80 6.84 -1.86
CA ALA A 281 -15.90 6.90 -2.80
C ALA A 281 -16.31 8.34 -3.15
N GLU A 282 -16.27 9.25 -2.18
CA GLU A 282 -16.52 10.68 -2.38
C GLU A 282 -15.50 11.33 -3.31
N GLU A 283 -14.21 11.09 -3.08
CA GLU A 283 -13.13 11.63 -3.92
C GLU A 283 -13.12 11.03 -5.33
N VAL A 284 -13.45 9.73 -5.47
CA VAL A 284 -13.63 9.09 -6.78
C VAL A 284 -14.80 9.73 -7.54
N ALA A 285 -15.94 9.94 -6.89
CA ALA A 285 -17.09 10.60 -7.50
C ALA A 285 -16.79 12.07 -7.86
N ALA A 286 -16.04 12.78 -7.02
CA ALA A 286 -15.59 14.15 -7.31
C ALA A 286 -14.65 14.20 -8.54
N LEU A 287 -13.73 13.24 -8.67
CA LEU A 287 -12.86 13.13 -9.84
C LEU A 287 -13.67 12.87 -11.11
N ILE A 288 -14.66 11.98 -11.08
CA ILE A 288 -15.52 11.72 -12.24
C ILE A 288 -16.29 12.98 -12.64
N ARG A 289 -16.84 13.73 -11.67
CA ARG A 289 -17.50 15.02 -11.93
C ARG A 289 -16.59 16.08 -12.55
N SER A 290 -15.28 16.03 -12.27
CA SER A 290 -14.32 16.97 -12.86
C SER A 290 -13.92 16.65 -14.30
N LEU A 291 -14.22 15.45 -14.79
CA LEU A 291 -13.86 15.02 -16.14
C LEU A 291 -15.02 15.25 -17.13
N PRO A 292 -14.71 15.62 -18.39
CA PRO A 292 -15.67 15.59 -19.49
C PRO A 292 -16.30 14.21 -19.67
N VAL A 293 -17.51 14.14 -20.20
CA VAL A 293 -18.30 12.90 -20.33
C VAL A 293 -17.59 11.86 -21.21
N GLU A 294 -16.76 12.30 -22.15
CA GLU A 294 -15.95 11.47 -23.05
C GLU A 294 -14.80 10.74 -22.32
N GLU A 295 -14.28 11.35 -21.25
CA GLU A 295 -13.18 10.80 -20.44
C GLU A 295 -13.67 10.04 -19.20
N GLN A 296 -14.97 10.08 -18.91
CA GLN A 296 -15.55 9.37 -17.78
C GLN A 296 -15.44 7.84 -17.97
N PRO A 297 -15.10 7.10 -16.90
CA PRO A 297 -15.01 5.65 -16.97
C PRO A 297 -16.38 5.04 -17.25
N LYS A 298 -16.41 4.00 -18.09
CA LYS A 298 -17.61 3.16 -18.25
C LYS A 298 -17.67 2.05 -17.21
N GLN A 299 -16.51 1.64 -16.69
CA GLN A 299 -16.42 0.63 -15.63
C GLN A 299 -15.41 1.03 -14.55
N ILE A 300 -15.76 0.76 -13.30
CA ILE A 300 -14.90 0.92 -12.14
C ILE A 300 -14.76 -0.43 -11.45
N ILE A 301 -13.52 -0.90 -11.33
CA ILE A 301 -13.17 -2.16 -10.68
C ILE A 301 -12.55 -1.87 -9.31
N VAL A 302 -13.18 -2.37 -8.25
CA VAL A 302 -12.65 -2.25 -6.89
C VAL A 302 -11.81 -3.46 -6.50
N THR A 303 -10.66 -3.22 -5.89
CA THR A 303 -9.81 -4.30 -5.36
C THR A 303 -10.40 -4.96 -4.12
N ARG A 304 -11.22 -4.25 -3.35
CA ARG A 304 -11.77 -4.72 -2.07
C ARG A 304 -13.29 -4.58 -2.04
N LYS A 305 -13.99 -5.68 -1.71
CA LYS A 305 -15.47 -5.75 -1.66
C LYS A 305 -16.12 -4.67 -0.80
N GLY A 306 -15.43 -4.20 0.25
CA GLY A 306 -15.91 -3.14 1.13
C GLY A 306 -16.12 -1.78 0.47
N MET A 307 -15.60 -1.58 -0.75
CA MET A 307 -15.76 -0.35 -1.54
C MET A 307 -16.97 -0.36 -2.48
N LEU A 308 -17.63 -1.50 -2.70
CA LEU A 308 -18.80 -1.61 -3.57
C LEU A 308 -19.96 -0.73 -3.04
N ASP A 309 -20.41 -0.99 -1.80
CA ASP A 309 -21.54 -0.25 -1.22
C ASP A 309 -21.33 1.29 -1.19
N PRO A 310 -20.15 1.84 -0.79
CA PRO A 310 -19.94 3.29 -0.82
C PRO A 310 -19.94 3.87 -2.24
N LEU A 311 -19.34 3.19 -3.22
CA LEU A 311 -19.30 3.68 -4.60
C LEU A 311 -20.69 3.65 -5.25
N GLU A 312 -21.47 2.59 -5.06
CA GLU A 312 -22.86 2.51 -5.56
C GLU A 312 -23.69 3.70 -5.08
N VAL A 313 -23.47 4.12 -3.83
CA VAL A 313 -24.20 5.25 -3.23
C VAL A 313 -23.71 6.60 -3.75
N HIS A 314 -22.40 6.77 -3.96
CA HIS A 314 -21.83 8.04 -4.41
C HIS A 314 -21.93 8.25 -5.93
N LEU A 315 -22.12 7.16 -6.70
CA LEU A 315 -22.23 7.18 -8.15
C LEU A 315 -23.68 7.04 -8.65
N LEU A 316 -24.69 7.27 -7.80
CA LEU A 316 -26.10 7.30 -8.22
C LEU A 316 -26.37 8.36 -9.31
N ASP A 317 -25.59 9.44 -9.34
CA ASP A 317 -25.65 10.47 -10.38
C ASP A 317 -25.11 9.98 -11.74
N PHE A 318 -24.44 8.81 -11.77
CA PHE A 318 -23.77 8.23 -12.93
C PHE A 318 -24.28 6.81 -13.23
N PRO A 319 -25.54 6.65 -13.66
CA PRO A 319 -26.17 5.34 -13.83
C PRO A 319 -25.51 4.45 -14.90
N ASN A 320 -24.75 5.06 -15.81
CA ASN A 320 -24.06 4.35 -16.91
C ASN A 320 -22.69 3.77 -16.52
N ILE A 321 -22.23 4.01 -15.29
CA ILE A 321 -20.94 3.50 -14.81
C ILE A 321 -21.16 2.18 -14.08
N VAL A 322 -20.57 1.12 -14.61
CA VAL A 322 -20.63 -0.22 -14.02
C VAL A 322 -19.62 -0.32 -12.88
N ILE A 323 -20.05 -0.82 -11.71
CA ILE A 323 -19.17 -1.04 -10.56
C ILE A 323 -18.97 -2.56 -10.38
N LYS A 324 -17.74 -3.02 -10.55
CA LYS A 324 -17.38 -4.45 -10.52
C LYS A 324 -16.37 -4.76 -9.41
N GLY A 325 -16.51 -5.92 -8.78
CA GLY A 325 -15.51 -6.45 -7.83
C GLY A 325 -14.39 -7.21 -8.53
N SER A 326 -13.22 -7.31 -7.90
CA SER A 326 -12.12 -8.16 -8.36
C SER A 326 -11.96 -9.38 -7.43
N GLU A 327 -11.83 -10.57 -8.02
CA GLU A 327 -11.34 -11.77 -7.32
C GLU A 327 -9.81 -11.80 -7.27
N LEU A 328 -9.16 -11.11 -8.22
CA LEU A 328 -7.71 -10.97 -8.28
C LEU A 328 -7.23 -10.01 -7.18
N GLN A 329 -6.29 -10.46 -6.34
CA GLN A 329 -5.65 -9.61 -5.33
C GLN A 329 -4.45 -8.88 -5.93
N LEU A 330 -4.71 -7.85 -6.74
CA LEU A 330 -3.66 -7.08 -7.41
C LEU A 330 -2.79 -6.28 -6.41
N PRO A 331 -1.46 -6.17 -6.61
CA PRO A 331 -0.54 -5.64 -5.61
C PRO A 331 -0.36 -4.11 -5.71
N PHE A 332 -1.42 -3.35 -6.02
CA PHE A 332 -1.32 -1.89 -6.17
C PHE A 332 -0.81 -1.17 -4.92
N GLN A 333 -1.09 -1.73 -3.74
CA GLN A 333 -0.52 -1.24 -2.47
C GLN A 333 1.00 -1.17 -2.44
N ALA A 334 1.70 -2.02 -3.22
CA ALA A 334 3.16 -2.02 -3.30
C ALA A 334 3.72 -0.83 -4.10
N CYS A 335 2.88 -0.14 -4.87
CA CYS A 335 3.28 1.05 -5.62
C CYS A 335 3.82 2.14 -4.69
N LEU A 336 3.24 2.32 -3.50
CA LEU A 336 3.72 3.28 -2.50
C LEU A 336 5.09 2.93 -1.90
N LYS A 337 5.64 1.74 -2.16
CA LYS A 337 7.00 1.36 -1.76
C LYS A 337 8.08 1.93 -2.69
N VAL A 338 7.67 2.50 -3.83
CA VAL A 338 8.53 3.27 -4.73
C VAL A 338 8.78 4.64 -4.11
N GLU A 339 10.05 5.04 -4.02
CA GLU A 339 10.49 6.25 -3.32
C GLU A 339 9.78 7.51 -3.82
N LYS A 340 9.60 7.65 -5.14
CA LYS A 340 8.93 8.80 -5.77
C LYS A 340 7.53 9.02 -5.21
N PHE A 341 6.76 7.96 -5.00
CA PHE A 341 5.40 8.05 -4.42
C PHE A 341 5.44 8.14 -2.90
N GLY A 342 6.26 7.33 -2.24
CA GLY A 342 6.37 7.31 -0.78
C GLY A 342 6.77 8.67 -0.22
N ASP A 343 7.78 9.31 -0.79
CA ASP A 343 8.27 10.62 -0.36
C ASP A 343 7.25 11.72 -0.62
N LEU A 344 6.58 11.68 -1.78
CA LEU A 344 5.55 12.65 -2.15
C LEU A 344 4.38 12.62 -1.15
N ILE A 345 3.88 11.44 -0.82
CA ILE A 345 2.78 11.26 0.14
C ILE A 345 3.19 11.72 1.54
N LEU A 346 4.42 11.38 1.99
CA LEU A 346 4.89 11.75 3.32
C LEU A 346 5.18 13.25 3.48
N LYS A 347 5.63 13.93 2.42
CA LYS A 347 5.94 15.37 2.43
C LYS A 347 4.72 16.27 2.22
N ALA A 348 3.60 15.73 1.75
CA ALA A 348 2.40 16.52 1.50
C ALA A 348 1.84 17.14 2.79
N SER A 349 1.63 18.45 2.78
CA SER A 349 1.02 19.23 3.87
C SER A 349 -0.50 19.36 3.75
N GLU A 350 -1.05 19.08 2.57
CA GLU A 350 -2.49 19.21 2.27
C GLU A 350 -2.97 18.09 1.31
N PRO A 351 -4.29 17.83 1.25
CA PRO A 351 -4.85 16.90 0.27
C PRO A 351 -4.71 17.45 -1.15
N GLN A 352 -4.07 16.69 -2.04
CA GLN A 352 -3.84 17.08 -3.43
C GLN A 352 -3.97 15.88 -4.38
N MET A 353 -4.37 16.15 -5.63
CA MET A 353 -4.42 15.15 -6.69
C MET A 353 -3.16 15.26 -7.54
N VAL A 354 -2.48 14.13 -7.76
CA VAL A 354 -1.26 14.08 -8.57
C VAL A 354 -1.42 13.05 -9.68
N LEU A 355 -1.10 13.47 -10.91
CA LEU A 355 -1.17 12.63 -12.10
C LEU A 355 0.18 11.99 -12.40
N PHE A 356 0.16 10.70 -12.71
CA PHE A 356 1.32 9.94 -13.15
C PHE A 356 0.95 9.02 -14.32
N ASN A 357 1.96 8.55 -15.05
CA ASN A 357 1.81 7.44 -15.97
C ASN A 357 2.71 6.28 -15.51
N LEU A 358 2.12 5.20 -15.01
CA LEU A 358 2.85 4.03 -14.51
C LEU A 358 3.56 3.22 -15.60
N TYR A 359 3.25 3.47 -16.88
CA TYR A 359 3.93 2.83 -17.99
C TYR A 359 5.08 3.65 -18.54
N ASP A 360 5.32 4.86 -18.04
CA ASP A 360 6.32 5.78 -18.59
C ASP A 360 6.14 5.90 -20.12
N ASP A 361 7.05 5.33 -20.91
CA ASP A 361 7.04 5.31 -22.37
C ASP A 361 6.84 3.91 -22.99
N TRP A 362 6.54 2.88 -22.19
CA TRP A 362 6.47 1.49 -22.65
C TRP A 362 5.49 1.28 -23.81
N LEU A 363 4.38 2.02 -23.83
CA LEU A 363 3.34 1.92 -24.87
C LEU A 363 3.85 2.28 -26.28
N LYS A 364 5.04 2.87 -26.43
CA LYS A 364 5.69 3.06 -27.73
C LYS A 364 6.21 1.75 -28.34
N SER A 365 6.56 0.78 -27.51
CA SER A 365 7.24 -0.47 -27.91
C SER A 365 6.45 -1.74 -27.64
N ILE A 366 5.55 -1.72 -26.65
CA ILE A 366 4.73 -2.88 -26.25
C ILE A 366 3.25 -2.51 -26.13
N SER A 367 2.38 -3.52 -26.21
CA SER A 367 0.94 -3.32 -26.03
C SER A 367 0.57 -3.01 -24.58
N SER A 368 -0.61 -2.42 -24.36
CA SER A 368 -1.15 -2.16 -23.01
C SER A 368 -1.26 -3.44 -22.16
N TYR A 369 -1.61 -4.57 -22.79
CA TYR A 369 -1.67 -5.87 -22.12
C TYR A 369 -0.31 -6.28 -21.52
N THR A 370 0.75 -6.17 -22.33
CA THR A 370 2.11 -6.51 -21.89
C THR A 370 2.63 -5.50 -20.88
N ALA A 371 2.35 -4.20 -21.07
CA ALA A 371 2.74 -3.14 -20.13
C ALA A 371 2.09 -3.33 -18.76
N PHE A 372 0.80 -3.68 -18.71
CA PHE A 372 0.11 -4.01 -17.47
C PHE A 372 0.69 -5.26 -16.81
N SER A 373 0.96 -6.31 -17.59
CA SER A 373 1.56 -7.54 -17.07
C SER A 373 2.95 -7.30 -16.47
N ARG A 374 3.79 -6.49 -17.13
CA ARG A 374 5.08 -6.01 -16.60
C ARG A 374 4.90 -5.25 -15.30
N LEU A 375 3.96 -4.30 -15.25
CA LEU A 375 3.67 -3.53 -14.04
C LEU A 375 3.26 -4.44 -12.87
N ILE A 376 2.33 -5.39 -13.10
CA ILE A 376 1.88 -6.31 -12.05
C ILE A 376 3.04 -7.18 -11.56
N LEU A 377 3.91 -7.65 -12.46
CA LEU A 377 5.09 -8.43 -12.10
C LEU A 377 6.05 -7.63 -11.18
N ILE A 378 6.33 -6.37 -11.54
CA ILE A 378 7.17 -5.48 -10.74
C ILE A 378 6.54 -5.22 -9.37
N LEU A 379 5.26 -4.84 -9.34
CA LEU A 379 4.54 -4.54 -8.10
C LEU A 379 4.42 -5.77 -7.20
N ARG A 380 4.21 -6.96 -7.76
CA ARG A 380 4.18 -8.22 -7.01
C ARG A 380 5.55 -8.54 -6.41
N ALA A 381 6.62 -8.38 -7.17
CA ALA A 381 7.98 -8.57 -6.67
C ALA A 381 8.31 -7.59 -5.53
N LEU A 382 7.94 -6.31 -5.66
CA LEU A 382 8.07 -5.30 -4.59
C LEU A 382 7.18 -5.60 -3.36
N HIS A 383 6.03 -6.22 -3.58
CA HIS A 383 5.15 -6.67 -2.50
C HIS A 383 5.82 -7.77 -1.68
N VAL A 384 6.34 -8.79 -2.37
CA VAL A 384 6.97 -9.99 -1.82
C VAL A 384 8.32 -9.69 -1.16
N ASN A 385 9.27 -9.10 -1.90
CA ASN A 385 10.60 -8.78 -1.41
C ASN A 385 11.11 -7.47 -2.02
N ASN A 386 10.84 -6.38 -1.29
CA ASN A 386 11.18 -5.01 -1.71
C ASN A 386 12.69 -4.85 -1.96
N ASP A 387 13.54 -5.34 -1.04
CA ASP A 387 15.00 -5.18 -1.13
C ASP A 387 15.55 -5.84 -2.41
N LYS A 388 15.20 -7.11 -2.66
CA LYS A 388 15.70 -7.85 -3.83
C LYS A 388 15.12 -7.32 -5.14
N ALA A 389 13.83 -6.99 -5.17
CA ALA A 389 13.20 -6.43 -6.37
C ALA A 389 13.86 -5.10 -6.78
N LYS A 390 14.21 -4.22 -5.84
CA LYS A 390 14.94 -2.98 -6.13
C LYS A 390 16.34 -3.21 -6.68
N ILE A 391 17.05 -4.23 -6.17
CA ILE A 391 18.36 -4.62 -6.70
C ILE A 391 18.24 -5.13 -8.15
N VAL A 392 17.21 -5.94 -8.44
CA VAL A 392 16.93 -6.42 -9.80
C VAL A 392 16.60 -5.28 -10.76
N LEU A 393 15.82 -4.29 -10.33
CA LEU A 393 15.46 -3.13 -11.15
C LEU A 393 16.67 -2.19 -11.39
N LYS A 394 17.56 -2.04 -10.42
CA LYS A 394 18.73 -1.16 -10.50
C LYS A 394 20.01 -1.91 -10.10
N PRO A 395 20.51 -2.80 -10.98
CA PRO A 395 21.68 -3.63 -10.66
C PRO A 395 22.98 -2.82 -10.65
N ASP A 396 23.08 -1.78 -11.47
CA ASP A 396 24.28 -0.96 -11.64
C ASP A 396 23.97 0.54 -11.62
N LYS A 397 24.99 1.37 -11.45
CA LYS A 397 24.84 2.85 -11.47
C LYS A 397 24.52 3.39 -12.86
N THR A 398 24.84 2.64 -13.91
CA THR A 398 24.59 3.02 -15.31
C THR A 398 23.11 3.03 -15.67
N THR A 399 22.28 2.25 -14.96
CA THR A 399 20.83 2.24 -15.16
C THR A 399 20.18 3.45 -14.51
N ILE A 400 20.02 4.49 -15.31
CA ILE A 400 19.38 5.74 -14.88
C ILE A 400 17.84 5.63 -14.98
N THR A 401 17.17 6.31 -14.06
CA THR A 401 15.73 6.61 -14.17
C THR A 401 15.62 8.08 -14.52
N GLU A 402 14.94 8.40 -15.61
CA GLU A 402 14.71 9.79 -15.98
C GLU A 402 13.86 10.51 -14.92
N PRO A 403 14.04 11.83 -14.72
CA PRO A 403 13.35 12.56 -13.63
C PRO A 403 11.82 12.47 -13.72
N HIS A 404 11.28 12.46 -14.95
CA HIS A 404 9.84 12.37 -15.20
C HIS A 404 9.33 10.92 -15.16
N HIS A 405 10.18 9.93 -15.37
CA HIS A 405 9.84 8.50 -15.29
C HIS A 405 9.81 7.95 -13.86
N ILE A 406 9.19 6.78 -13.71
CA ILE A 406 9.10 6.04 -12.44
C ILE A 406 10.08 4.87 -12.46
N TRP A 407 10.17 4.18 -13.59
CA TRP A 407 10.97 2.97 -13.76
C TRP A 407 12.31 3.26 -14.42
N PRO A 408 13.33 2.40 -14.24
CA PRO A 408 14.61 2.51 -14.94
C PRO A 408 14.42 2.46 -16.46
N SER A 409 15.17 3.29 -17.19
CA SER A 409 15.18 3.27 -18.66
C SER A 409 16.06 2.11 -19.13
N LEU A 410 15.41 1.03 -19.59
CA LEU A 410 16.06 -0.21 -20.05
C LEU A 410 15.69 -0.51 -21.50
N SER A 411 16.57 -1.21 -22.20
CA SER A 411 16.28 -1.76 -23.53
C SER A 411 15.22 -2.88 -23.45
N SER A 412 14.57 -3.22 -24.57
CA SER A 412 13.60 -4.31 -24.61
C SER A 412 14.20 -5.66 -24.18
N ASP A 413 15.44 -5.94 -24.57
CA ASP A 413 16.14 -7.18 -24.20
C ASP A 413 16.48 -7.25 -22.72
N ASP A 414 16.86 -6.11 -22.12
CA ASP A 414 17.14 -6.05 -20.68
C ASP A 414 15.87 -6.14 -19.85
N TRP A 415 14.76 -5.57 -20.33
CA TRP A 415 13.45 -5.77 -19.71
C TRP A 415 13.06 -7.24 -19.65
N ILE A 416 13.30 -8.02 -20.71
CA ILE A 416 13.04 -9.46 -20.71
C ILE A 416 13.83 -10.17 -19.60
N LYS A 417 15.14 -9.87 -19.46
CA LYS A 417 15.99 -10.43 -18.41
C LYS A 417 15.47 -10.07 -17.01
N VAL A 418 15.12 -8.81 -16.80
CA VAL A 418 14.57 -8.31 -15.54
C VAL A 418 13.23 -8.99 -15.21
N GLU A 419 12.34 -9.14 -16.18
CA GLU A 419 11.06 -9.82 -16.01
C GLU A 419 11.25 -11.29 -15.57
N TYR A 420 12.18 -12.02 -16.18
CA TYR A 420 12.51 -13.39 -15.74
C TYR A 420 12.98 -13.42 -14.28
N GLN A 421 13.89 -12.51 -13.90
CA GLN A 421 14.39 -12.44 -12.52
C GLN A 421 13.29 -12.08 -11.51
N LEU A 422 12.38 -11.18 -11.85
CA LEU A 422 11.25 -10.81 -11.00
C LEU A 422 10.25 -11.97 -10.85
N LYS A 423 9.98 -12.70 -11.94
CA LYS A 423 9.15 -13.91 -11.91
C LYS A 423 9.75 -14.96 -10.98
N ASP A 424 11.03 -15.26 -11.13
CA ASP A 424 11.72 -16.27 -10.33
C ASP A 424 11.77 -15.88 -8.85
N LEU A 425 11.91 -14.58 -8.54
CA LEU A 425 11.82 -14.05 -7.17
C LEU A 425 10.45 -14.34 -6.54
N ILE A 426 9.35 -14.09 -7.26
CA ILE A 426 7.99 -14.31 -6.78
C ILE A 426 7.73 -15.80 -6.56
N LEU A 427 8.11 -16.62 -7.53
CA LEU A 427 7.92 -18.07 -7.46
C LEU A 427 8.76 -18.70 -6.34
N ALA A 428 10.01 -18.28 -6.16
CA ALA A 428 10.87 -18.77 -5.10
C ALA A 428 10.31 -18.46 -3.70
N ASP A 429 9.72 -17.27 -3.50
CA ASP A 429 9.06 -16.94 -2.24
C ASP A 429 7.79 -17.78 -2.02
N TYR A 430 6.98 -17.97 -3.06
CA TYR A 430 5.79 -18.83 -3.00
C TYR A 430 6.16 -20.28 -2.67
N GLY A 431 7.17 -20.83 -3.35
CA GLY A 431 7.66 -22.19 -3.11
C GLY A 431 8.21 -22.36 -1.70
N LYS A 432 8.93 -21.37 -1.17
CA LYS A 432 9.44 -21.39 0.21
C LYS A 432 8.33 -21.29 1.26
N LYS A 433 7.31 -20.46 1.04
CA LYS A 433 6.19 -20.29 1.99
C LYS A 433 5.27 -21.50 2.03
N ASN A 434 5.00 -22.10 0.88
CA ASN A 434 4.07 -23.21 0.75
C ASN A 434 4.77 -24.59 0.71
N ASN A 435 6.09 -24.64 0.80
CA ASN A 435 6.92 -25.84 0.65
C ASN A 435 6.61 -26.60 -0.65
N VAL A 436 6.53 -25.88 -1.78
CA VAL A 436 6.25 -26.43 -3.12
C VAL A 436 7.46 -26.25 -4.01
N ASN A 437 7.82 -27.30 -4.75
CA ASN A 437 8.83 -27.20 -5.81
C ASN A 437 8.27 -26.39 -6.99
N VAL A 438 8.85 -25.22 -7.26
CA VAL A 438 8.42 -24.31 -8.33
C VAL A 438 8.45 -24.92 -9.72
N ALA A 439 9.27 -25.94 -9.98
CA ALA A 439 9.32 -26.63 -11.26
C ALA A 439 8.06 -27.46 -11.56
N SER A 440 7.27 -27.79 -10.52
CA SER A 440 6.02 -28.57 -10.66
C SER A 440 4.80 -27.71 -11.04
N LEU A 441 4.96 -26.38 -11.07
CA LEU A 441 3.86 -25.46 -11.36
C LEU A 441 3.58 -25.38 -12.86
N THR A 442 2.30 -25.44 -13.21
CA THR A 442 1.80 -25.21 -14.58
C THR A 442 1.80 -23.71 -14.93
N GLN A 443 1.73 -23.38 -16.22
CA GLN A 443 1.68 -21.97 -16.65
C GLN A 443 0.44 -21.23 -16.15
N SER A 444 -0.70 -21.90 -16.03
CA SER A 444 -1.91 -21.33 -15.43
C SER A 444 -1.72 -21.03 -13.94
N GLU A 445 -1.12 -21.96 -13.18
CA GLU A 445 -0.83 -21.74 -11.76
C GLU A 445 0.18 -20.60 -11.55
N ILE A 446 1.22 -20.51 -12.39
CA ILE A 446 2.19 -19.40 -12.35
C ILE A 446 1.48 -18.06 -12.58
N ARG A 447 0.62 -17.97 -13.60
CA ARG A 447 -0.16 -16.77 -13.90
C ARG A 447 -1.04 -16.39 -12.71
N ASP A 448 -1.75 -17.35 -12.16
CA ASP A 448 -2.70 -17.13 -11.07
C ASP A 448 -1.98 -16.70 -9.77
N ILE A 449 -0.77 -17.24 -9.49
CA ILE A 449 0.11 -16.78 -8.39
C ILE A 449 0.51 -15.31 -8.58
N ILE A 450 0.92 -14.93 -9.80
CA ILE A 450 1.33 -13.56 -10.11
C ILE A 450 0.15 -12.59 -9.99
N LEU A 451 -1.04 -13.00 -10.43
CA LEU A 451 -2.27 -12.22 -10.30
C LEU A 451 -2.84 -12.22 -8.87
N GLY A 452 -2.34 -13.09 -7.99
CA GLY A 452 -2.69 -13.13 -6.57
C GLY A 452 -4.00 -13.87 -6.30
N MET A 453 -4.31 -14.90 -7.09
CA MET A 453 -5.40 -15.82 -6.79
C MET A 453 -4.95 -16.82 -5.71
N GLU A 454 -5.90 -17.26 -4.88
CA GLU A 454 -5.67 -18.34 -3.92
C GLU A 454 -5.70 -19.68 -4.66
N ILE A 455 -4.57 -20.36 -4.75
CA ILE A 455 -4.44 -21.66 -5.39
C ILE A 455 -4.18 -22.71 -4.31
N SER A 456 -4.87 -23.85 -4.39
CA SER A 456 -4.54 -25.03 -3.61
C SER A 456 -3.13 -25.51 -3.98
N ALA A 457 -2.27 -25.74 -2.98
CA ALA A 457 -0.94 -26.30 -3.25
C ALA A 457 -1.07 -27.63 -4.01
N PRO A 458 -0.26 -27.86 -5.07
CA PRO A 458 -0.33 -29.09 -5.85
C PRO A 458 -0.04 -30.31 -4.96
N SER A 459 -0.80 -31.39 -5.16
CA SER A 459 -0.70 -32.61 -4.34
C SER A 459 0.69 -33.25 -4.41
N GLN A 460 1.14 -33.87 -3.31
CA GLN A 460 2.46 -34.52 -3.22
C GLN A 460 2.67 -35.59 -4.32
N GLN A 461 1.60 -36.27 -4.73
CA GLN A 461 1.64 -37.26 -5.79
C GLN A 461 2.00 -36.63 -7.15
N ARG A 462 1.50 -35.42 -7.44
CA ARG A 462 1.82 -34.67 -8.68
C ARG A 462 3.26 -34.15 -8.66
N GLN A 463 3.76 -33.79 -7.47
CA GLN A 463 5.16 -33.37 -7.28
C GLN A 463 6.13 -34.52 -7.56
N GLN A 464 5.82 -35.74 -7.09
CA GLN A 464 6.63 -36.94 -7.36
C GLN A 464 6.66 -37.30 -8.86
N ILE A 465 5.53 -37.19 -9.56
CA ILE A 465 5.46 -37.45 -11.02
C ILE A 465 6.34 -36.45 -11.80
N ALA A 466 6.28 -35.16 -11.44
CA ALA A 466 7.10 -34.14 -12.09
C ALA A 466 8.61 -34.33 -11.83
N GLU A 467 8.99 -34.81 -10.64
CA GLU A 467 10.39 -35.15 -10.33
C GLU A 467 10.88 -36.38 -11.13
N ILE A 468 10.03 -37.40 -11.30
CA ILE A 468 10.34 -38.58 -12.12
C ILE A 468 10.49 -38.20 -13.60
N GLU A 469 9.59 -37.36 -14.15
CA GLU A 469 9.71 -36.87 -15.54
C GLU A 469 10.97 -36.01 -15.74
N LYS A 470 11.35 -35.22 -14.75
CA LYS A 470 12.58 -34.41 -14.80
C LYS A 470 13.82 -35.29 -14.78
N GLN A 471 13.87 -36.32 -13.94
CA GLN A 471 14.96 -37.31 -13.93
C GLN A 471 15.05 -38.07 -15.26
N ALA A 472 13.92 -38.40 -15.88
CA ALA A 472 13.88 -39.03 -17.20
C ALA A 472 14.39 -38.09 -18.32
N LYS A 473 14.08 -36.79 -18.25
CA LYS A 473 14.61 -35.78 -19.19
C LYS A 473 16.10 -35.49 -18.97
N GLU A 474 16.57 -35.41 -17.74
CA GLU A 474 17.99 -35.20 -17.43
C GLU A 474 18.86 -36.40 -17.86
N GLN A 475 18.33 -37.63 -17.80
CA GLN A 475 18.99 -38.81 -18.39
C GLN A 475 19.10 -38.75 -19.93
N SER A 476 18.25 -37.99 -20.61
CA SER A 476 18.27 -37.86 -22.08
C SER A 476 19.23 -36.79 -22.63
N GLN A 477 19.81 -35.93 -21.79
CA GLN A 477 20.68 -34.80 -22.19
C GLN A 477 22.06 -34.83 -21.49
N LEU A 478 22.71 -35.99 -21.39
CA LEU A 478 24.14 -36.06 -21.09
C LEU A 478 24.95 -35.92 -22.39
N THR A 479 25.17 -34.68 -22.85
CA THR A 479 26.19 -34.41 -23.88
C THR A 479 27.50 -34.03 -23.19
N ALA A 480 28.48 -34.93 -23.20
CA ALA A 480 29.81 -34.67 -22.65
C ALA A 480 30.52 -33.59 -23.48
N THR A 481 30.98 -32.50 -22.84
CA THR A 481 31.72 -31.45 -23.53
C THR A 481 33.21 -31.79 -23.49
N THR A 482 33.82 -32.02 -24.65
CA THR A 482 35.25 -32.27 -24.79
C THR A 482 35.98 -30.94 -24.99
N THR A 483 36.94 -30.63 -24.11
CA THR A 483 37.76 -29.42 -24.24
C THR A 483 39.18 -29.83 -24.66
N ARG A 484 39.67 -29.28 -25.77
CA ARG A 484 41.01 -29.57 -26.33
C ARG A 484 41.95 -28.44 -25.93
N THR A 485 43.01 -28.75 -25.17
CA THR A 485 44.04 -27.78 -24.80
C THR A 485 45.43 -28.34 -25.09
N VAL A 486 46.36 -27.47 -25.50
CA VAL A 486 47.72 -27.84 -25.92
C VAL A 486 48.71 -27.32 -24.88
N ASN A 487 49.64 -28.17 -24.44
CA ASN A 487 50.69 -27.73 -23.51
C ASN A 487 51.83 -27.03 -24.27
N LYS A 488 52.69 -26.26 -23.57
CA LYS A 488 53.85 -25.53 -24.12
C LYS A 488 54.85 -26.33 -24.99
N HIS A 489 54.75 -27.66 -25.03
CA HIS A 489 55.56 -28.58 -25.82
C HIS A 489 54.82 -29.20 -27.02
N GLY A 490 53.57 -28.79 -27.31
CA GLY A 490 52.86 -29.17 -28.54
C GLY A 490 52.01 -30.45 -28.46
N ASP A 491 51.98 -31.14 -27.31
CA ASP A 491 51.10 -32.31 -27.13
C ASP A 491 49.67 -31.89 -26.80
N GLU A 492 48.71 -32.51 -27.48
CA GLU A 492 47.28 -32.24 -27.33
C GLU A 492 46.68 -33.04 -26.17
N ILE A 493 46.03 -32.34 -25.25
CA ILE A 493 45.27 -32.92 -24.15
C ILE A 493 43.78 -32.74 -24.44
N ILE A 494 43.06 -33.86 -24.51
CA ILE A 494 41.60 -33.89 -24.67
C ILE A 494 41.01 -34.27 -23.32
N SER A 495 40.36 -33.32 -22.64
CA SER A 495 39.65 -33.58 -21.37
C SER A 495 38.14 -33.63 -21.61
N THR A 496 37.53 -34.77 -21.30
CA THR A 496 36.09 -34.99 -21.40
C THR A 496 35.46 -34.78 -20.02
N THR A 497 34.74 -33.68 -19.82
CA THR A 497 34.09 -33.38 -18.54
C THR A 497 32.63 -33.86 -18.59
N THR A 498 32.27 -34.80 -17.70
CA THR A 498 30.92 -35.40 -17.62
C THR A 498 30.06 -34.87 -16.47
N SER A 499 30.59 -33.98 -15.63
CA SER A 499 29.86 -33.41 -14.48
C SER A 499 29.75 -31.89 -14.54
N ASN A 500 28.55 -31.35 -14.30
CA ASN A 500 28.28 -29.91 -14.21
C ASN A 500 28.89 -29.22 -12.98
N TYR A 501 29.51 -29.98 -12.06
CA TYR A 501 30.03 -29.44 -10.80
C TYR A 501 31.36 -28.69 -10.99
N GLU A 502 32.18 -29.10 -11.96
CA GLU A 502 33.51 -28.53 -12.22
C GLU A 502 33.48 -27.28 -13.13
N THR A 503 32.35 -27.01 -13.78
CA THR A 503 32.11 -25.80 -14.59
C THR A 503 31.67 -24.58 -13.76
N LEU A 504 31.48 -24.73 -12.45
CA LEU A 504 31.25 -23.59 -11.55
C LEU A 504 32.55 -22.80 -11.42
N HIS A 505 32.67 -21.74 -12.22
CA HIS A 505 33.70 -20.72 -12.06
C HIS A 505 33.63 -20.14 -10.63
N PHE A 506 34.46 -20.65 -9.72
CA PHE A 506 34.63 -20.08 -8.40
C PHE A 506 35.38 -18.75 -8.54
N SER A 507 34.64 -17.64 -8.58
CA SER A 507 35.24 -16.32 -8.52
C SER A 507 35.55 -15.96 -7.05
N SER A 508 36.84 -15.91 -6.72
CA SER A 508 37.33 -15.64 -5.36
C SER A 508 37.27 -14.15 -4.96
N LYS A 509 36.81 -13.26 -5.86
CA LYS A 509 36.62 -11.84 -5.55
C LYS A 509 35.25 -11.65 -4.93
N THR A 510 35.21 -11.44 -3.61
CA THR A 510 34.01 -10.95 -2.91
C THR A 510 33.50 -9.68 -3.59
N GLU A 511 32.38 -9.77 -4.29
CA GLU A 511 31.82 -8.69 -5.08
C GLU A 511 31.25 -7.58 -4.16
N TRP A 512 32.12 -6.69 -3.71
CA TRP A 512 31.78 -5.61 -2.79
C TRP A 512 30.79 -4.62 -3.41
N ARG A 513 30.70 -4.55 -4.75
CA ARG A 513 29.79 -3.65 -5.48
C ARG A 513 28.33 -3.96 -5.23
N VAL A 514 27.93 -5.23 -5.37
CA VAL A 514 26.56 -5.70 -5.10
C VAL A 514 26.17 -5.40 -3.65
N ARG A 515 27.08 -5.64 -2.71
CA ARG A 515 26.85 -5.29 -1.29
C ARG A 515 26.77 -3.79 -1.03
N ALA A 516 27.58 -2.98 -1.71
CA ALA A 516 27.54 -1.52 -1.59
C ALA A 516 26.20 -0.94 -2.06
N ILE A 517 25.62 -1.49 -3.14
CA ILE A 517 24.28 -1.12 -3.61
C ILE A 517 23.23 -1.60 -2.61
N SER A 518 23.35 -2.82 -2.11
CA SER A 518 22.38 -3.36 -1.13
C SER A 518 22.38 -2.55 0.18
N ALA A 519 23.55 -2.07 0.61
CA ALA A 519 23.71 -1.23 1.80
C ALA A 519 23.06 0.15 1.65
N THR A 520 22.77 0.65 0.43
CA THR A 520 22.02 1.92 0.28
C THR A 520 20.58 1.81 0.76
N ASN A 521 20.02 0.60 0.77
CA ASN A 521 18.63 0.32 1.15
C ASN A 521 18.46 0.03 2.66
N LEU A 522 19.53 0.03 3.45
CA LEU A 522 19.48 -0.24 4.90
C LEU A 522 18.54 0.70 5.68
N TYR A 523 18.32 1.92 5.19
CA TYR A 523 17.37 2.85 5.80
C TYR A 523 15.93 2.31 5.84
N LEU A 524 15.53 1.48 4.88
CA LEU A 524 14.18 0.90 4.81
C LEU A 524 13.89 0.00 6.02
N ARG A 525 14.92 -0.68 6.54
CA ARG A 525 14.80 -1.56 7.72
C ARG A 525 14.60 -0.79 9.02
N THR A 526 14.94 0.50 9.05
CA THR A 526 14.73 1.36 10.22
C THR A 526 13.25 1.71 10.46
N ASN A 527 12.36 1.37 9.53
CA ASN A 527 10.92 1.53 9.70
C ASN A 527 10.32 0.48 10.65
N ASN A 528 10.89 -0.72 10.67
CA ASN A 528 10.44 -1.84 11.50
C ASN A 528 11.56 -2.22 12.46
N ILE A 529 11.53 -1.65 13.66
CA ILE A 529 12.52 -1.93 14.71
C ILE A 529 11.82 -2.72 15.82
N TYR A 530 12.29 -3.93 16.06
CA TYR A 530 11.86 -4.79 17.15
C TYR A 530 12.87 -4.70 18.28
N VAL A 531 12.39 -4.44 19.49
CA VAL A 531 13.22 -4.46 20.70
C VAL A 531 12.81 -5.67 21.51
N SER A 532 13.74 -6.62 21.69
CA SER A 532 13.55 -7.74 22.59
C SER A 532 13.87 -7.27 24.00
N SER A 533 12.84 -7.15 24.83
CA SER A 533 12.94 -6.81 26.24
C SER A 533 12.37 -7.95 27.09
N ASP A 534 13.08 -8.32 28.14
CA ASP A 534 12.58 -9.22 29.18
C ASP A 534 11.68 -8.46 30.19
N ASP A 535 11.01 -9.21 31.08
CA ASP A 535 10.18 -8.63 32.15
C ASP A 535 10.99 -7.68 33.06
N ILE A 536 10.33 -6.63 33.54
CA ILE A 536 10.95 -5.56 34.34
C ILE A 536 11.46 -6.14 35.67
N LYS A 537 12.78 -6.20 35.85
CA LYS A 537 13.39 -6.49 37.15
C LYS A 537 13.50 -5.19 37.94
N GLU A 538 12.93 -5.13 39.15
CA GLU A 538 12.91 -3.93 40.01
C GLU A 538 14.32 -3.38 40.36
N ASN A 539 15.35 -4.23 40.32
CA ASN A 539 16.72 -3.90 40.71
C ASN A 539 17.69 -3.72 39.52
N GLY A 540 17.20 -3.66 38.26
CA GLY A 540 18.05 -3.56 37.07
C GLY A 540 18.10 -2.18 36.43
N TYR A 541 19.24 -1.80 35.86
CA TYR A 541 19.36 -0.57 35.05
C TYR A 541 18.52 -0.66 33.77
N THR A 542 17.87 0.45 33.42
CA THR A 542 17.16 0.61 32.14
C THR A 542 17.93 1.51 31.20
N TYR A 543 18.23 1.02 30.00
CA TYR A 543 19.03 1.75 29.02
C TYR A 543 18.14 2.42 27.96
N ILE A 544 18.32 3.71 27.73
CA ILE A 544 17.55 4.48 26.75
C ILE A 544 18.45 4.83 25.56
N LEU A 545 18.16 4.27 24.39
CA LEU A 545 18.87 4.52 23.15
C LEU A 545 18.09 5.51 22.25
N PRO A 546 18.69 6.66 21.88
CA PRO A 546 18.07 7.59 20.94
C PRO A 546 17.89 6.99 19.55
N LYS A 547 16.71 7.19 18.94
CA LYS A 547 16.45 6.67 17.59
C LYS A 547 17.32 7.32 16.52
N ASN A 548 17.75 8.56 16.70
CA ASN A 548 18.56 9.27 15.70
C ASN A 548 19.93 8.59 15.50
N ILE A 549 20.61 8.21 16.59
CA ILE A 549 21.91 7.54 16.52
C ILE A 549 21.76 6.08 16.10
N LEU A 550 20.71 5.38 16.56
CA LEU A 550 20.42 4.02 16.10
C LEU A 550 20.18 3.96 14.59
N LYS A 551 19.30 4.82 14.06
CA LYS A 551 19.04 4.91 12.62
C LYS A 551 20.31 5.18 11.85
N LYS A 552 21.13 6.12 12.34
CA LYS A 552 22.41 6.43 11.71
C LYS A 552 23.38 5.25 11.73
N PHE A 553 23.50 4.54 12.86
CA PHE A 553 24.34 3.34 13.02
C PHE A 553 23.94 2.23 12.03
N ILE A 554 22.65 1.98 11.85
CA ILE A 554 22.13 1.03 10.85
C ILE A 554 22.44 1.50 9.42
N THR A 555 22.31 2.80 9.11
CA THR A 555 22.56 3.29 7.73
C THR A 555 24.02 3.32 7.32
N ILE A 556 24.96 3.23 8.27
CA ILE A 556 26.40 3.22 7.99
C ILE A 556 27.00 1.82 7.95
N SER A 557 26.23 0.77 8.28
CA SER A 557 26.70 -0.61 8.38
C SER A 557 26.75 -1.34 7.02
N ASP A 558 27.16 -2.60 7.06
CA ASP A 558 27.03 -3.57 5.96
C ASP A 558 26.03 -4.67 6.35
N LEU A 559 25.43 -5.34 5.37
CA LEU A 559 24.48 -6.43 5.62
C LEU A 559 25.15 -7.73 6.09
N ARG A 560 26.45 -7.90 5.81
CA ARG A 560 27.18 -9.15 6.09
C ARG A 560 28.30 -8.94 7.10
N THR A 561 29.10 -7.89 6.90
CA THR A 561 30.24 -7.58 7.75
C THR A 561 29.79 -6.80 8.99
N GLN A 562 30.17 -7.27 10.17
CA GLN A 562 29.83 -6.63 11.43
C GLN A 562 30.60 -5.30 11.61
N ILE A 563 29.92 -4.32 12.20
CA ILE A 563 30.52 -3.09 12.72
C ILE A 563 30.11 -2.91 14.18
N ALA A 564 30.91 -2.21 14.95
CA ALA A 564 30.70 -1.93 16.36
C ALA A 564 30.92 -0.45 16.72
N GLY A 565 30.35 -0.01 17.83
CA GLY A 565 30.59 1.29 18.44
C GLY A 565 30.49 1.22 19.95
N TYR A 566 31.31 2.00 20.66
CA TYR A 566 31.25 2.10 22.11
C TYR A 566 30.14 3.06 22.55
N LEU A 567 29.42 2.69 23.60
CA LEU A 567 28.30 3.43 24.15
C LEU A 567 28.76 4.26 25.34
N TYR A 568 28.46 5.55 25.31
CA TYR A 568 28.70 6.47 26.43
C TYR A 568 27.42 7.21 26.76
N GLY A 569 27.21 7.45 28.05
CA GLY A 569 25.99 8.08 28.53
C GLY A 569 26.07 8.60 29.95
N ILE A 570 24.93 9.07 30.43
CA ILE A 570 24.76 9.61 31.78
C ILE A 570 23.42 9.13 32.35
N SER A 571 23.34 9.05 33.67
CA SER A 571 22.05 8.95 34.34
C SER A 571 21.40 10.34 34.43
N PRO A 572 20.09 10.46 34.19
CA PRO A 572 19.38 11.71 34.47
C PRO A 572 19.45 12.02 35.97
N ALA A 573 19.48 13.31 36.32
CA ALA A 573 19.58 13.77 37.71
C ALA A 573 18.46 13.22 38.60
N ASP A 574 17.29 12.97 38.03
CA ASP A 574 16.09 12.52 38.73
C ASP A 574 16.10 11.01 39.05
N ASN A 575 16.90 10.19 38.32
CA ASN A 575 16.87 8.74 38.50
C ASN A 575 18.20 8.06 38.08
N SER A 576 18.93 7.51 39.05
CA SER A 576 20.19 6.80 38.85
C SER A 576 20.06 5.42 38.20
N GLN A 577 18.88 4.80 38.24
CA GLN A 577 18.59 3.49 37.62
C GLN A 577 18.39 3.59 36.11
N ILE A 578 18.22 4.81 35.57
CA ILE A 578 18.10 5.04 34.14
C ILE A 578 19.47 5.42 33.58
N LYS A 579 19.83 4.84 32.44
CA LYS A 579 21.06 5.13 31.70
C LYS A 579 20.72 5.65 30.32
N GLU A 580 20.90 6.94 30.08
CA GLU A 580 20.65 7.56 28.79
C GLU A 580 21.91 7.53 27.93
N ILE A 581 21.85 6.80 26.81
CA ILE A 581 22.96 6.74 25.85
C ILE A 581 23.01 8.06 25.08
N ARG A 582 24.08 8.84 25.27
CA ARG A 582 24.26 10.16 24.64
C ARG A 582 25.19 10.11 23.43
N CYS A 583 26.16 9.20 23.44
CA CYS A 583 27.19 9.12 22.40
C CYS A 583 27.44 7.68 21.95
N ILE A 584 27.62 7.50 20.63
CA ILE A 584 28.25 6.31 20.05
C ILE A 584 29.62 6.69 19.49
N VAL A 585 30.68 6.11 20.04
CA VAL A 585 32.04 6.26 19.53
C VAL A 585 32.32 5.18 18.49
N MET A 586 32.75 5.56 17.29
CA MET A 586 33.16 4.63 16.24
C MET A 586 34.69 4.52 16.22
N PRO A 587 35.30 3.52 16.88
CA PRO A 587 36.73 3.33 16.82
C PRO A 587 37.18 2.84 15.43
N PRO A 588 38.48 2.99 15.08
CA PRO A 588 39.13 2.21 14.04
C PRO A 588 38.78 0.73 14.20
N GLN A 589 38.29 0.06 13.16
CA GLN A 589 37.85 -1.33 13.28
C GLN A 589 37.81 -2.04 11.94
N TRP A 590 37.86 -3.37 11.97
CA TRP A 590 37.52 -4.23 10.84
C TRP A 590 36.69 -5.42 11.33
N GLY A 591 35.87 -6.00 10.46
CA GLY A 591 34.88 -6.98 10.85
C GLY A 591 34.81 -8.16 9.90
N THR A 592 34.39 -9.29 10.43
CA THR A 592 34.01 -10.47 9.68
C THR A 592 32.48 -10.61 9.71
N HIS A 593 31.96 -11.75 9.26
CA HIS A 593 30.53 -12.07 9.41
C HIS A 593 30.18 -12.56 10.83
N GLN A 594 31.19 -12.93 11.63
CA GLN A 594 31.02 -13.50 12.97
C GLN A 594 31.50 -12.58 14.09
N THR A 595 32.52 -11.76 13.84
CA THR A 595 33.21 -10.96 14.87
C THR A 595 33.62 -9.59 14.36
N VAL A 596 33.86 -8.67 15.28
CA VAL A 596 34.52 -7.39 15.02
C VAL A 596 35.86 -7.33 15.76
N HIS A 597 36.84 -6.69 15.14
CA HIS A 597 38.16 -6.46 15.72
C HIS A 597 38.33 -4.96 16.00
N LEU A 598 38.65 -4.66 17.25
CA LEU A 598 38.76 -3.31 17.80
C LEU A 598 40.17 -3.12 18.39
N PRO A 599 40.70 -1.89 18.42
CA PRO A 599 41.87 -1.53 19.20
C PRO A 599 41.66 -1.80 20.69
N ASN A 600 42.76 -2.10 21.37
CA ASN A 600 42.83 -2.35 22.80
C ASN A 600 42.62 -1.03 23.57
N GLY A 601 41.84 -1.12 24.65
CA GLY A 601 41.55 0.01 25.52
C GLY A 601 40.34 0.84 25.07
N LEU A 602 39.73 1.51 26.04
CA LEU A 602 38.60 2.42 25.79
C LEU A 602 39.09 3.77 25.27
N PRO A 603 38.32 4.43 24.39
CA PRO A 603 38.65 5.76 23.92
C PRO A 603 38.67 6.76 25.07
N GLN A 604 39.68 7.63 25.08
CA GLN A 604 39.80 8.74 26.02
C GLN A 604 39.77 10.05 25.22
N ASP A 605 38.83 10.93 25.58
CA ASP A 605 38.65 12.25 24.97
C ASP A 605 38.03 13.21 26.01
N GLU A 606 38.25 14.51 25.85
CA GLU A 606 37.72 15.53 26.75
C GLU A 606 36.18 15.51 26.79
N TYR A 607 35.52 15.31 25.64
CA TYR A 607 34.07 15.20 25.55
C TYR A 607 33.50 13.95 26.25
N LEU A 608 34.32 12.93 26.47
CA LEU A 608 33.91 11.69 27.13
C LEU A 608 34.07 11.73 28.65
N LYS A 609 34.80 12.70 29.22
CA LYS A 609 35.08 12.76 30.66
C LYS A 609 33.84 12.92 31.53
N GLU A 610 32.82 13.60 31.01
CA GLU A 610 31.54 13.82 31.70
C GLU A 610 30.56 12.64 31.53
N MET A 611 30.91 11.62 30.74
CA MET A 611 30.06 10.47 30.45
C MET A 611 30.70 9.17 30.97
N GLU A 612 29.88 8.25 31.44
CA GLU A 612 30.34 6.91 31.81
C GLU A 612 30.23 5.94 30.62
N PRO A 613 31.17 4.97 30.49
CA PRO A 613 31.07 3.92 29.48
C PRO A 613 29.93 2.96 29.84
N LEU A 614 28.96 2.81 28.94
CA LEU A 614 27.79 1.95 29.11
C LEU A 614 27.90 0.63 28.34
N GLY A 615 29.01 0.38 27.64
CA GLY A 615 29.26 -0.85 26.89
C GLY A 615 29.44 -0.62 25.39
N TRP A 616 28.92 -1.52 24.56
CA TRP A 616 29.08 -1.43 23.11
C TRP A 616 27.88 -1.98 22.34
N ILE A 617 27.70 -1.48 21.11
CA ILE A 617 26.69 -1.93 20.16
C ILE A 617 27.39 -2.49 18.92
N HIS A 618 26.90 -3.60 18.37
CA HIS A 618 27.37 -4.13 17.08
C HIS A 618 26.26 -4.70 16.22
N THR A 619 26.50 -4.73 14.91
CA THR A 619 25.57 -5.32 13.94
C THR A 619 25.87 -6.78 13.71
N GLN A 620 24.85 -7.61 13.52
CA GLN A 620 24.98 -9.00 13.11
C GLN A 620 24.11 -9.34 11.89
N PRO A 621 24.60 -10.18 10.96
CA PRO A 621 23.90 -10.48 9.72
C PRO A 621 22.65 -11.34 9.92
N ASN A 622 22.64 -12.17 10.96
CA ASN A 622 21.52 -13.05 11.32
C ASN A 622 21.17 -12.84 12.78
N GLU A 623 19.88 -12.99 13.11
CA GLU A 623 19.42 -12.99 14.50
C GLU A 623 19.81 -14.31 15.17
N LEU A 624 20.54 -14.23 16.28
CA LEU A 624 20.93 -15.37 17.10
C LEU A 624 20.02 -15.47 18.32
N PRO A 625 19.59 -16.68 18.73
CA PRO A 625 18.76 -16.87 19.92
C PRO A 625 19.51 -16.56 21.23
N GLN A 626 20.84 -16.68 21.18
CA GLN A 626 21.76 -16.49 22.30
C GLN A 626 22.86 -15.50 21.94
N LEU A 627 23.45 -14.86 22.96
CA LEU A 627 24.62 -13.98 22.76
C LEU A 627 25.80 -14.81 22.26
N SER A 628 26.56 -14.31 21.27
CA SER A 628 27.64 -15.13 20.72
C SER A 628 28.76 -15.29 21.74
N PRO A 629 29.46 -16.46 21.78
CA PRO A 629 30.60 -16.64 22.66
C PRO A 629 31.73 -15.63 22.42
N GLN A 630 31.83 -15.14 21.17
CA GLN A 630 32.79 -14.11 20.77
C GLN A 630 32.44 -12.75 21.38
N ASP A 631 31.15 -12.41 21.48
CA ASP A 631 30.71 -11.16 22.11
C ASP A 631 30.99 -11.17 23.61
N ILE A 632 30.79 -12.31 24.29
CA ILE A 632 31.15 -12.47 25.71
C ILE A 632 32.65 -12.27 25.92
N THR A 633 33.46 -12.93 25.08
CA THR A 633 34.92 -12.84 25.15
C THR A 633 35.41 -11.42 24.89
N THR A 634 34.81 -10.74 23.91
CA THR A 634 35.17 -9.36 23.54
C THR A 634 34.76 -8.38 24.62
N HIS A 635 33.54 -8.49 25.14
CA HIS A 635 33.04 -7.62 26.21
C HIS A 635 33.86 -7.80 27.50
N ALA A 636 34.14 -9.04 27.91
CA ALA A 636 34.93 -9.32 29.11
C ALA A 636 36.37 -8.80 29.04
N LYS A 637 36.98 -8.76 27.85
CA LYS A 637 38.34 -8.26 27.62
C LYS A 637 38.41 -6.73 27.56
N ILE A 638 37.40 -6.07 27.00
CA ILE A 638 37.40 -4.60 26.85
C ILE A 638 36.97 -3.90 28.15
N PHE A 639 35.97 -4.46 28.84
CA PHE A 639 35.34 -3.85 30.01
C PHE A 639 35.79 -4.49 31.34
N SER A 640 36.96 -5.15 31.36
CA SER A 640 37.48 -5.82 32.57
C SER A 640 37.64 -4.88 33.77
N ASP A 641 37.98 -3.62 33.48
CA ASP A 641 38.34 -2.60 34.48
C ASP A 641 37.17 -1.68 34.83
N GLN A 642 36.01 -1.89 34.21
CA GLN A 642 34.79 -1.10 34.42
C GLN A 642 33.79 -1.83 35.31
N ASP A 643 32.80 -1.10 35.80
CA ASP A 643 31.69 -1.68 36.56
C ASP A 643 30.80 -2.55 35.67
N GLY A 644 30.98 -3.88 35.78
CA GLY A 644 30.28 -4.86 34.96
C GLY A 644 28.76 -4.90 35.14
N GLU A 645 28.22 -4.26 36.18
CA GLU A 645 26.78 -4.12 36.39
C GLU A 645 26.15 -3.04 35.48
N LYS A 646 26.95 -2.08 35.00
CA LYS A 646 26.50 -0.95 34.17
C LYS A 646 26.78 -1.13 32.67
N THR A 647 27.66 -2.06 32.30
CA THR A 647 28.07 -2.24 30.91
C THR A 647 27.23 -3.29 30.20
N ILE A 648 26.82 -3.00 28.97
CA ILE A 648 25.96 -3.86 28.17
C ILE A 648 26.51 -4.14 26.76
N VAL A 649 26.03 -5.22 26.16
CA VAL A 649 26.21 -5.55 24.74
C VAL A 649 24.86 -5.39 24.06
N ILE A 650 24.78 -4.46 23.10
CA ILE A 650 23.60 -4.34 22.23
C ILE A 650 23.89 -5.03 20.90
N THR A 651 23.11 -6.06 20.58
CA THR A 651 23.18 -6.75 19.28
C THR A 651 22.11 -6.19 18.35
N CYS A 652 22.51 -5.77 17.16
CA CYS A 652 21.65 -5.21 16.12
C CYS A 652 21.57 -6.19 14.94
N SER A 653 20.52 -7.02 14.92
CA SER A 653 20.35 -8.10 13.95
C SER A 653 19.57 -7.65 12.72
N PHE A 654 20.10 -7.95 11.54
CA PHE A 654 19.44 -7.63 10.27
C PHE A 654 18.51 -8.75 9.81
N THR A 655 17.21 -8.53 9.95
CA THR A 655 16.17 -9.41 9.39
C THR A 655 15.62 -8.82 8.08
N PRO A 656 15.03 -9.63 7.16
CA PRO A 656 14.47 -9.10 5.92
C PRO A 656 13.39 -8.04 6.19
N GLY A 657 13.67 -6.78 5.85
CA GLY A 657 12.74 -5.66 6.03
C GLY A 657 12.65 -5.07 7.45
N SER A 658 13.46 -5.53 8.40
CA SER A 658 13.42 -5.08 9.80
C SER A 658 14.78 -5.18 10.51
N VAL A 659 14.86 -4.62 11.71
CA VAL A 659 16.01 -4.74 12.61
C VAL A 659 15.54 -5.21 13.97
N SER A 660 16.18 -6.25 14.51
CA SER A 660 15.92 -6.77 15.86
C SER A 660 17.06 -6.33 16.79
N LEU A 661 16.73 -5.71 17.91
CA LEU A 661 17.69 -5.26 18.92
C LEU A 661 17.52 -6.05 20.21
N CYS A 662 18.63 -6.55 20.74
CA CYS A 662 18.69 -7.21 22.05
C CYS A 662 19.81 -6.60 22.87
N ALA A 663 19.56 -6.34 24.15
CA ALA A 663 20.57 -5.86 25.09
C ALA A 663 20.88 -6.94 26.13
N HIS A 664 22.16 -7.20 26.37
CA HIS A 664 22.64 -8.21 27.30
C HIS A 664 23.67 -7.61 28.26
N LYS A 665 23.68 -8.09 29.49
CA LYS A 665 24.73 -7.83 30.49
C LYS A 665 25.45 -9.15 30.78
N LEU A 666 26.75 -9.11 31.03
CA LEU A 666 27.47 -10.30 31.49
C LEU A 666 27.24 -10.54 32.98
N THR A 667 27.14 -11.82 33.37
CA THR A 667 27.20 -12.22 34.78
C THR A 667 28.65 -12.30 35.24
N PRO A 668 28.93 -12.31 36.56
CA PRO A 668 30.29 -12.51 37.07
C PRO A 668 30.98 -13.77 36.50
N GLY A 669 30.24 -14.87 36.37
CA GLY A 669 30.74 -16.10 35.73
C GLY A 669 31.05 -15.93 34.25
N GLY A 670 30.28 -15.12 33.52
CA GLY A 670 30.57 -14.77 32.13
C GLY A 670 31.83 -13.94 31.96
N TYR A 671 32.12 -13.02 32.88
CA TYR A 671 33.38 -12.27 32.91
C TYR A 671 34.58 -13.19 33.15
N GLU A 672 34.49 -14.11 34.12
CA GLU A 672 35.57 -15.04 34.43
C GLU A 672 35.87 -15.97 33.24
N TRP A 673 34.82 -16.54 32.65
CA TRP A 673 34.95 -17.39 31.46
C TRP A 673 35.50 -16.61 30.25
N GLY A 674 34.97 -15.42 29.97
CA GLY A 674 35.37 -14.60 28.81
C GLY A 674 36.83 -14.15 28.86
N ARG A 675 37.39 -13.93 30.06
CA ARG A 675 38.83 -13.60 30.23
C ARG A 675 39.73 -14.79 29.91
N GLN A 676 39.33 -15.99 30.34
CA GLN A 676 40.10 -17.22 30.15
C GLN A 676 39.95 -17.80 28.74
N ASN A 677 38.88 -17.45 28.02
CA ASN A 677 38.62 -18.01 26.70
C ASN A 677 39.66 -17.56 25.65
N THR A 678 40.35 -18.55 25.08
CA THR A 678 41.29 -18.41 23.96
C THR A 678 40.75 -19.00 22.66
N ASP A 679 39.67 -19.78 22.72
CA ASP A 679 39.08 -20.44 21.56
C ASP A 679 38.21 -19.47 20.74
N LYS A 680 38.55 -19.37 19.45
CA LYS A 680 37.86 -18.50 18.48
C LYS A 680 36.80 -19.24 17.66
N GLY A 681 36.52 -20.50 17.98
CA GLY A 681 35.47 -21.29 17.36
C GLY A 681 34.05 -20.81 17.71
N ASN A 682 33.05 -21.36 17.00
CA ASN A 682 31.64 -21.06 17.22
C ASN A 682 31.08 -21.72 18.50
N ASN A 683 31.68 -22.81 18.97
CA ASN A 683 31.27 -23.55 20.17
C ASN A 683 32.46 -23.78 21.10
N PRO A 684 32.97 -22.73 21.76
CA PRO A 684 34.11 -22.84 22.67
C PRO A 684 33.73 -23.64 23.93
N LYS A 685 34.70 -24.37 24.46
CA LYS A 685 34.51 -25.24 25.63
C LYS A 685 34.09 -24.41 26.85
N GLY A 686 33.05 -24.86 27.56
CA GLY A 686 32.57 -24.25 28.79
C GLY A 686 31.62 -23.06 28.60
N TYR A 687 31.27 -22.67 27.37
CA TYR A 687 30.23 -21.67 27.14
C TYR A 687 28.87 -22.14 27.67
N MET A 688 28.20 -21.30 28.45
CA MET A 688 26.85 -21.54 28.97
C MET A 688 25.97 -20.28 28.83
N PRO A 689 24.65 -20.44 28.57
CA PRO A 689 23.72 -19.31 28.54
C PRO A 689 23.61 -18.52 29.86
N SER A 690 24.03 -19.10 31.00
CA SER A 690 24.08 -18.42 32.31
C SER A 690 25.19 -17.36 32.42
N HIS A 691 26.06 -17.24 31.42
CA HIS A 691 27.14 -16.25 31.37
C HIS A 691 26.62 -14.83 31.09
N TYR A 692 25.37 -14.67 30.68
CA TYR A 692 24.77 -13.38 30.40
C TYR A 692 23.30 -13.35 30.82
N GLU A 693 22.78 -12.15 31.01
CA GLU A 693 21.37 -11.89 31.27
C GLU A 693 20.86 -10.83 30.31
N ARG A 694 19.59 -10.92 29.91
CA ARG A 694 18.95 -9.86 29.13
C ARG A 694 18.61 -8.68 30.02
N VAL A 695 18.76 -7.48 29.48
CA VAL A 695 18.49 -6.23 30.19
C VAL A 695 17.50 -5.38 29.42
N GLN A 696 16.84 -4.48 30.15
CA GLN A 696 15.81 -3.62 29.58
C GLN A 696 16.43 -2.50 28.76
N MET A 697 15.97 -2.37 27.51
CA MET A 697 16.34 -1.28 26.62
C MET A 697 15.08 -0.63 26.03
N LEU A 698 15.07 0.69 25.97
CA LEU A 698 14.00 1.49 25.37
C LEU A 698 14.55 2.41 24.28
N LEU A 699 13.69 2.71 23.30
CA LEU A 699 14.00 3.67 22.24
C LEU A 699 13.29 5.00 22.50
N SER A 700 14.02 6.10 22.44
CA SER A 700 13.48 7.45 22.67
C SER A 700 13.67 8.38 21.48
N ASP A 701 12.65 9.20 21.23
CA ASP A 701 12.68 10.34 20.30
C ASP A 701 12.75 11.69 21.05
N ARG A 702 12.82 11.68 22.39
CA ARG A 702 12.76 12.91 23.22
C ARG A 702 14.08 13.68 23.25
N PHE A 703 15.19 13.00 23.05
CA PHE A 703 16.52 13.60 23.01
C PHE A 703 17.34 13.02 21.86
N LEU A 704 18.40 13.74 21.48
CA LEU A 704 19.29 13.37 20.40
C LEU A 704 20.64 12.95 20.98
N GLY A 705 21.16 11.83 20.50
CA GLY A 705 22.56 11.48 20.70
C GLY A 705 23.46 11.99 19.58
N PHE A 706 24.78 11.89 19.77
CA PHE A 706 25.78 12.23 18.77
C PHE A 706 26.79 11.09 18.56
N PHE A 707 27.68 11.25 17.58
CA PHE A 707 28.76 10.31 17.30
C PHE A 707 30.11 10.96 17.51
N MET A 708 31.09 10.17 17.91
CA MET A 708 32.50 10.53 17.87
C MET A 708 33.24 9.57 16.96
N VAL A 709 34.02 10.12 16.03
CA VAL A 709 34.77 9.34 15.03
C VAL A 709 36.19 9.89 14.87
N PRO A 710 37.14 9.07 14.40
CA PRO A 710 38.46 9.55 14.01
C PRO A 710 38.36 10.59 12.88
N PRO A 711 38.96 11.79 13.04
CA PRO A 711 38.79 12.89 12.09
C PRO A 711 39.62 12.74 10.80
N GLN A 712 40.90 12.35 10.94
CA GLN A 712 41.83 12.23 9.81
C GLN A 712 41.86 10.83 9.21
N THR A 713 41.44 9.82 9.96
CA THR A 713 41.48 8.41 9.54
C THR A 713 40.07 7.84 9.36
N SER A 714 39.97 6.80 8.56
CA SER A 714 38.74 6.02 8.44
C SER A 714 38.44 5.31 9.76
N TRP A 715 37.17 5.20 10.18
CA TRP A 715 36.81 4.24 11.23
C TRP A 715 36.76 2.80 10.69
N ASN A 716 36.51 2.60 9.38
CA ASN A 716 36.41 1.28 8.76
C ASN A 716 37.73 0.89 8.04
N TYR A 717 38.37 -0.16 8.52
CA TYR A 717 39.61 -0.72 7.95
C TYR A 717 39.40 -2.02 7.16
N ASN A 718 38.17 -2.41 6.85
CA ASN A 718 37.91 -3.65 6.09
C ASN A 718 38.60 -3.70 4.70
N PHE A 719 38.80 -2.55 4.04
CA PHE A 719 39.56 -2.46 2.78
C PHE A 719 41.01 -1.99 2.98
N MET A 720 41.44 -1.81 4.23
CA MET A 720 42.76 -1.32 4.63
C MET A 720 43.30 -2.14 5.81
N GLY A 721 43.01 -3.45 5.86
CA GLY A 721 43.26 -4.29 7.04
C GLY A 721 44.71 -4.29 7.51
N VAL A 722 45.65 -4.18 6.57
CA VAL A 722 47.11 -4.11 6.85
C VAL A 722 47.49 -2.86 7.68
N ARG A 723 46.68 -1.80 7.63
CA ARG A 723 46.92 -0.55 8.39
C ARG A 723 46.31 -0.57 9.79
N HIS A 724 45.55 -1.60 10.14
CA HIS A 724 44.93 -1.71 11.46
C HIS A 724 45.87 -2.48 12.41
N ASP A 725 46.21 -1.86 13.53
CA ASP A 725 46.99 -2.47 14.61
C ASP A 725 46.14 -2.50 15.90
N PRO A 726 46.04 -3.62 16.61
CA PRO A 726 45.34 -3.70 17.90
C PRO A 726 45.80 -2.68 18.94
N ASN A 727 47.05 -2.19 18.89
CA ASN A 727 47.58 -1.22 19.84
C ASN A 727 47.65 0.20 19.26
N MET A 728 46.96 0.47 18.14
CA MET A 728 46.96 1.80 17.53
C MET A 728 46.30 2.84 18.44
N LYS A 729 46.91 4.02 18.52
CA LYS A 729 46.30 5.20 19.15
C LYS A 729 45.51 5.99 18.11
N TYR A 730 44.40 6.58 18.54
CA TYR A 730 43.54 7.38 17.68
C TYR A 730 42.93 8.55 18.46
N GLU A 731 42.71 9.65 17.76
CA GLU A 731 41.99 10.82 18.27
C GLU A 731 40.52 10.75 17.84
N LEU A 732 39.65 11.48 18.56
CA LEU A 732 38.23 11.52 18.28
C LEU A 732 37.74 12.95 18.09
N GLN A 733 36.72 13.10 17.25
CA GLN A 733 35.99 14.37 17.11
C GLN A 733 34.49 14.12 16.96
N PRO A 734 33.63 15.05 17.41
CA PRO A 734 32.19 14.96 17.25
C PRO A 734 31.78 15.19 15.78
N LEU A 735 31.85 14.14 14.98
CA LEU A 735 31.55 14.16 13.55
C LEU A 735 30.59 13.03 13.15
N LYS A 736 29.89 13.21 12.03
CA LYS A 736 28.96 12.19 11.50
C LYS A 736 29.77 11.04 10.87
N PRO A 737 29.55 9.77 11.27
CA PRO A 737 30.23 8.64 10.66
C PRO A 737 29.86 8.52 9.19
N LYS A 738 30.88 8.25 8.37
CA LYS A 738 30.73 7.95 6.94
C LYS A 738 30.21 6.52 6.76
N LYS A 739 29.48 6.26 5.67
CA LYS A 739 28.93 4.92 5.35
C LYS A 739 30.03 3.88 5.15
N PHE A 740 29.76 2.59 5.38
CA PHE A 740 30.72 1.49 5.25
C PHE A 740 31.56 1.55 3.96
N TYR A 741 30.91 1.77 2.81
CA TYR A 741 31.55 1.83 1.48
C TYR A 741 31.93 3.25 1.02
N HIS A 742 32.09 4.20 1.92
CA HIS A 742 32.49 5.57 1.57
C HIS A 742 33.91 5.61 0.97
N ARG A 743 34.18 6.58 0.09
CA ARG A 743 35.46 6.69 -0.64
C ARG A 743 36.71 6.63 0.26
N ILE A 744 36.63 7.27 1.42
CA ILE A 744 37.71 7.35 2.41
C ILE A 744 38.08 6.00 3.04
N HIS A 745 37.15 5.04 3.05
CA HIS A 745 37.38 3.71 3.62
C HIS A 745 38.07 2.75 2.63
N ARG A 746 38.16 3.12 1.36
CA ARG A 746 38.61 2.25 0.26
C ARG A 746 39.48 2.98 -0.77
N PRO A 747 40.57 3.64 -0.35
CA PRO A 747 41.41 4.46 -1.24
C PRO A 747 42.07 3.65 -2.35
N SER A 748 42.47 2.39 -2.09
CA SER A 748 43.10 1.50 -3.08
C SER A 748 42.25 1.31 -4.34
N HIS A 749 40.92 1.23 -4.19
CA HIS A 749 40.02 1.10 -5.34
C HIS A 749 40.04 2.33 -6.26
N PHE A 750 40.34 3.52 -5.75
CA PHE A 750 40.40 4.74 -6.56
C PHE A 750 41.80 5.00 -7.11
N LEU A 751 42.83 4.67 -6.33
CA LEU A 751 44.23 4.79 -6.77
C LEU A 751 44.54 3.88 -7.97
N ASN A 752 43.93 2.68 -8.02
CA ASN A 752 44.05 1.78 -9.15
C ASN A 752 43.43 2.33 -10.45
N PHE A 753 42.49 3.28 -10.38
CA PHE A 753 41.93 3.92 -11.58
C PHE A 753 42.89 4.98 -12.13
N THR A 754 43.53 5.77 -11.27
CA THR A 754 44.56 6.75 -11.68
C THR A 754 45.74 6.10 -12.39
N SER A 755 46.17 4.92 -11.96
CA SER A 755 47.24 4.17 -12.65
C SER A 755 46.81 3.60 -14.02
N ILE A 756 45.50 3.48 -14.28
CA ILE A 756 44.97 3.07 -15.58
C ILE A 756 44.87 4.29 -16.51
N GLU A 757 44.42 5.44 -16.00
CA GLU A 757 44.43 6.72 -16.75
C GLU A 757 45.85 7.17 -17.14
N GLU A 758 46.86 6.96 -16.28
CA GLU A 758 48.26 7.24 -16.63
C GLU A 758 48.78 6.39 -17.80
N ASN A 759 48.22 5.20 -18.03
CA ASN A 759 48.56 4.37 -19.20
C ASN A 759 47.81 4.79 -20.47
N GLU A 760 46.66 5.47 -20.37
CA GLU A 760 45.89 5.98 -21.52
C GLU A 760 46.52 7.25 -22.13
N LEU A 761 47.43 7.94 -21.43
CA LEU A 761 48.14 9.12 -21.94
C LEU A 761 49.06 8.85 -23.16
N THR A 762 49.22 7.59 -23.58
CA THR A 762 50.01 7.23 -24.77
C THR A 762 49.18 7.09 -26.05
N LEU A 763 47.85 7.26 -26.01
CA LEU A 763 47.00 7.17 -27.20
C LEU A 763 46.20 8.46 -27.45
N THR A 764 46.82 9.30 -28.30
CA THR A 764 46.19 10.14 -29.34
C THR A 764 45.25 11.28 -28.93
N ASP A 765 45.49 12.45 -29.56
CA ASP A 765 44.66 13.65 -29.60
C ASP A 765 43.16 13.36 -29.50
N ARG A 766 42.57 13.79 -28.39
CA ARG A 766 41.12 13.98 -28.31
C ARG A 766 40.85 15.46 -28.48
N ASP A 767 40.49 15.85 -29.71
CA ASP A 767 39.77 17.10 -29.94
C ASP A 767 38.53 17.11 -29.04
N ASN A 768 38.46 18.11 -28.16
CA ASN A 768 37.30 18.39 -27.33
C ASN A 768 36.42 19.41 -28.06
N PRO A 769 35.29 19.02 -28.69
CA PRO A 769 34.46 19.94 -29.44
C PRO A 769 33.55 20.80 -28.54
N LEU A 770 33.70 20.70 -27.21
CA LEU A 770 32.85 21.35 -26.21
C LEU A 770 33.68 22.04 -25.10
N ALA A 771 34.81 22.64 -25.47
CA ALA A 771 35.43 23.72 -24.69
C ALA A 771 35.04 25.08 -25.29
#